data_AF-A0AAD8EA52-F1
#
_entry.id   AF-A0AAD8EA52-F1
#
_cell.length_a   1.000
_cell.length_b   1.000
_cell.length_c   1.000
_cell.angle_alpha   90.00
_cell.angle_beta   90.00
_cell.angle_gamma   90.00
#
_symmetry.space_group_name_H-M   'P 1'
#
loop_
_entity.id
_entity.type
_entity.pdbx_description
1 polymer ?
#
loop_
_entity_poly.entity_id
_entity_poly.type
_entity_poly.pdbx_seq_one_letter_code
_entity_poly.pdbx_strand_id
1 'polypeptide(L)'
;MSIVLKKVGAIFGDNEEDAICKIIVILQDELPGLNIELCQRLVNSVLETFIVEKVLALPQYAIEQAYSYFYELISKAQGSKMQLQLPNTKIDSLSEESSDFLGYSSSDEANIFKMAATLMLTPTKTMKKEFTPLTGESADLYNNLIKPMVKTGNDFVSQAKEVETSDLYKNIMKPMVKVGNDLVSQAKEVETSDLYKNIMKPMVKVGNDFVSQAKEVETYDLYKNIMKPMVKVGNDLVSQAKEVETSDLYKNIMKPMVKVGNDLVSQAKEVETSDLYKNIMKPMVKVGNDFVSQAKEVETSDLYKNIMKPMVKVGNDLVSQAKEVETSDLYKNIMKPMVKVGNDLVSQAKEVETSDLYKNIMKPMVKVGNDFVSQAKEVETSDLYKNIMKPMVKVGNVLVSQAKEVETSGLYKNIMKPMVKIGNDFVSQAKEVETSDLYKNIMKPMVKVGNDFVSQAKEVDTSDLYNNIMKPMVKVGNDFVSQAKEVETSDLYKNIMKPMVKVGNDFVSQAKEVETSDLYKNIMKPMVKVGNDFVSQAKEVDTSDLYNNIMKPMVKVGNDFVSQAKEVETSDLYKNIMKPMVKVGNDFVSQAKEVETSDLYKNIMKPMVKVGNDFVSQAKEVDTSDLYNNIMKPMVKVGNDFVSQAKEVETSDLYKNIMKPMVKVGNDFVSQAKEVETSDLYKNIMKPMVKVGNDFVSQAKEVETSDLYKNIMKPMVKVGNDFVSQAKEVDSGDLYNNIMKPMVKVGNDFVSQAKEVISGDLYSNIMKPMVK
;
A
#
# COMPACT_ATOMS: atom_id res chain seq x y z
N MET A 1 10.11 -39.07 -30.72
CA MET A 1 11.27 -39.32 -29.83
C MET A 1 11.26 -40.72 -29.22
N SER A 2 10.22 -41.15 -28.48
CA SER A 2 10.15 -42.52 -27.92
C SER A 2 10.04 -43.64 -28.97
N ILE A 3 9.38 -43.38 -30.12
CA ILE A 3 9.24 -44.34 -31.23
C ILE A 3 10.56 -44.50 -32.02
N VAL A 4 11.36 -43.42 -32.12
CA VAL A 4 12.68 -43.43 -32.78
C VAL A 4 13.68 -44.20 -31.93
N LEU A 5 13.67 -44.00 -30.60
CA LEU A 5 14.55 -44.72 -29.67
C LEU A 5 14.27 -46.24 -29.63
N LYS A 6 13.04 -46.67 -29.88
CA LYS A 6 12.68 -48.11 -29.91
C LYS A 6 13.18 -48.85 -31.16
N LYS A 7 13.48 -48.13 -32.26
CA LYS A 7 14.06 -48.72 -33.48
C LYS A 7 15.60 -48.75 -33.46
N VAL A 8 16.24 -47.87 -32.68
CA VAL A 8 17.72 -47.80 -32.55
C VAL A 8 18.30 -49.01 -31.81
N GLY A 9 17.55 -49.62 -30.89
CA GLY A 9 18.00 -50.80 -30.13
C GLY A 9 18.30 -52.06 -30.96
N ALA A 10 17.94 -52.09 -32.25
CA ALA A 10 18.13 -53.25 -33.13
C ALA A 10 19.33 -53.13 -34.09
N ILE A 11 20.13 -52.06 -34.02
CA ILE A 11 21.15 -51.71 -35.05
C ILE A 11 22.60 -51.98 -34.60
N PHE A 12 22.83 -52.50 -33.39
CA PHE A 12 24.20 -52.76 -32.92
C PHE A 12 24.75 -54.10 -33.44
N GLY A 13 25.28 -54.08 -34.66
CA GLY A 13 26.30 -55.01 -35.17
C GLY A 13 27.68 -54.33 -35.18
N ASP A 14 28.74 -55.13 -35.36
CA ASP A 14 30.17 -54.90 -35.06
C ASP A 14 30.89 -53.70 -35.70
N ASN A 15 30.20 -52.64 -36.16
CA ASN A 15 30.86 -51.46 -36.70
C ASN A 15 30.15 -50.14 -36.30
N GLU A 16 30.71 -49.46 -35.30
CA GLU A 16 30.14 -48.25 -34.68
C GLU A 16 30.01 -47.07 -35.66
N GLU A 17 30.92 -46.93 -36.64
CA GLU A 17 30.86 -45.87 -37.65
C GLU A 17 29.63 -46.01 -38.57
N ASP A 18 29.27 -47.24 -38.94
CA ASP A 18 28.14 -47.52 -39.83
C ASP A 18 26.79 -47.32 -39.12
N ALA A 19 26.74 -47.58 -37.82
CA ALA A 19 25.57 -47.32 -36.97
C ALA A 19 25.33 -45.81 -36.81
N ILE A 20 26.38 -45.02 -36.60
CA ILE A 20 26.29 -43.56 -36.47
C ILE A 20 25.85 -42.92 -37.80
N CYS A 21 26.40 -43.37 -38.94
CA CYS A 21 25.99 -42.88 -40.26
C CYS A 21 24.50 -43.16 -40.53
N LYS A 22 24.00 -44.36 -40.18
CA LYS A 22 22.58 -44.72 -40.36
C LYS A 22 21.64 -43.91 -39.46
N ILE A 23 22.05 -43.61 -38.22
CA ILE A 23 21.27 -42.75 -37.30
C ILE A 23 21.19 -41.32 -37.83
N ILE A 24 22.29 -40.79 -38.39
CA ILE A 24 22.33 -39.45 -38.98
C ILE A 24 21.41 -39.36 -40.20
N VAL A 25 21.40 -40.37 -41.08
CA VAL A 25 20.52 -40.41 -42.26
C VAL A 25 19.04 -40.45 -41.84
N ILE A 26 18.67 -41.26 -40.84
CA ILE A 26 17.29 -41.32 -40.33
C ILE A 26 16.84 -39.98 -39.72
N LEU A 27 17.74 -39.30 -39.01
CA LEU A 27 17.45 -37.99 -38.41
C LEU A 27 17.37 -36.86 -39.45
N GLN A 28 18.08 -36.98 -40.58
CA GLN A 28 17.99 -36.03 -41.70
C GLN A 28 16.67 -36.16 -42.48
N ASP A 29 16.16 -37.38 -42.65
CA ASP A 29 14.91 -37.63 -43.38
C ASP A 29 13.65 -37.23 -42.59
N GLU A 30 13.66 -37.36 -41.25
CA GLU A 30 12.48 -37.04 -40.43
C GLU A 30 12.40 -35.58 -39.94
N LEU A 31 13.48 -34.79 -40.06
CA LEU A 31 13.53 -33.39 -39.57
C LEU A 31 14.20 -32.44 -40.58
N PRO A 32 13.49 -32.01 -41.64
CA PRO A 32 14.05 -31.06 -42.60
C PRO A 32 14.33 -29.70 -41.95
N GLY A 33 15.62 -29.31 -41.90
CA GLY A 33 16.08 -28.01 -41.39
C GLY A 33 17.04 -28.05 -40.19
N LEU A 34 17.47 -29.22 -39.73
CA LEU A 34 18.43 -29.31 -38.62
C LEU A 34 19.87 -28.96 -39.05
N ASN A 35 20.50 -28.06 -38.30
CA ASN A 35 21.89 -27.64 -38.48
C ASN A 35 22.88 -28.74 -38.06
N ILE A 36 23.75 -29.17 -38.97
CA ILE A 36 24.75 -30.24 -38.80
C ILE A 36 25.65 -30.00 -37.57
N GLU A 37 25.98 -28.75 -37.27
CA GLU A 37 26.85 -28.40 -36.13
C GLU A 37 26.14 -28.64 -34.78
N LEU A 38 24.82 -28.47 -34.73
CA LEU A 38 24.01 -28.74 -33.54
C LEU A 38 23.89 -30.26 -33.29
N CYS A 39 23.73 -31.05 -34.37
CA CYS A 39 23.73 -32.52 -34.28
C CYS A 39 25.07 -33.05 -33.75
N GLN A 40 26.19 -32.55 -34.25
CA GLN A 40 27.52 -32.99 -33.81
C GLN A 40 27.77 -32.66 -32.32
N ARG A 41 27.31 -31.49 -31.85
CA ARG A 41 27.43 -31.12 -30.43
C ARG A 41 26.48 -31.92 -29.53
N LEU A 42 25.28 -32.24 -29.98
CA LEU A 42 24.34 -33.10 -29.25
C LEU A 42 24.84 -34.54 -29.17
N VAL A 43 25.40 -35.08 -30.26
CA VAL A 43 25.98 -36.43 -30.29
C VAL A 43 27.19 -36.51 -29.36
N ASN A 44 28.08 -35.51 -29.38
CA ASN A 44 29.25 -35.49 -28.48
C ASN A 44 28.85 -35.34 -27.00
N SER A 45 27.87 -34.49 -26.69
CA SER A 45 27.36 -34.32 -25.32
C SER A 45 26.63 -35.57 -24.81
N VAL A 46 25.86 -36.25 -25.66
CA VAL A 46 25.17 -37.50 -25.29
C VAL A 46 26.17 -38.65 -25.15
N LEU A 47 27.23 -38.71 -25.97
CA LEU A 47 28.32 -39.69 -25.83
C LEU A 47 29.14 -39.45 -24.55
N GLU A 48 29.50 -38.20 -24.23
CA GLU A 48 30.19 -37.89 -22.97
C GLU A 48 29.33 -38.27 -21.76
N THR A 49 28.03 -37.93 -21.78
CA THR A 49 27.13 -38.25 -20.66
C THR A 49 26.88 -39.76 -20.56
N PHE A 50 26.75 -40.47 -21.69
CA PHE A 50 26.56 -41.92 -21.75
C PHE A 50 27.81 -42.69 -21.32
N ILE A 51 29.00 -42.25 -21.72
CA ILE A 51 30.28 -42.85 -21.30
C ILE A 51 30.49 -42.61 -19.80
N VAL A 52 30.17 -41.43 -19.28
CA VAL A 52 30.24 -41.14 -17.84
C VAL A 52 29.23 -41.98 -17.06
N GLU A 53 27.98 -42.11 -17.51
CA GLU A 53 26.99 -42.98 -16.87
C GLU A 53 27.40 -44.47 -16.93
N LYS A 54 27.99 -44.93 -18.04
CA LYS A 54 28.42 -46.32 -18.17
C LYS A 54 29.67 -46.63 -17.34
N VAL A 55 30.62 -45.70 -17.27
CA VAL A 55 31.81 -45.81 -16.42
C VAL A 55 31.44 -45.77 -14.94
N LEU A 56 30.46 -44.94 -14.55
CA LEU A 56 29.94 -44.90 -13.18
C LEU A 56 29.04 -46.09 -12.82
N ALA A 57 28.47 -46.78 -13.82
CA ALA A 57 27.68 -47.99 -13.64
C ALA A 57 28.51 -49.29 -13.66
N LEU A 58 29.82 -49.23 -13.92
CA LEU A 58 30.69 -50.41 -13.85
C LEU A 58 30.85 -50.87 -12.39
N PRO A 59 30.72 -52.18 -12.11
CA PRO A 59 31.07 -52.71 -10.80
C PRO A 59 32.51 -52.37 -10.46
N GLN A 60 32.78 -52.03 -9.20
CA GLN A 60 34.10 -51.59 -8.74
C GLN A 60 35.25 -52.54 -9.11
N TYR A 61 34.96 -53.85 -9.17
CA TYR A 61 35.89 -54.88 -9.64
C TYR A 61 36.33 -54.73 -11.12
N ALA A 62 35.44 -54.26 -12.01
CA ALA A 62 35.76 -54.05 -13.42
C ALA A 62 36.66 -52.82 -13.63
N ILE A 63 36.46 -51.78 -12.80
CA ILE A 63 37.30 -50.59 -12.77
C ILE A 63 38.70 -50.98 -12.26
N GLU A 64 38.79 -51.81 -11.22
CA GLU A 64 40.05 -52.33 -10.69
C GLU A 64 40.83 -53.20 -11.70
N GLN A 65 40.15 -54.04 -12.48
CA GLN A 65 40.77 -54.79 -13.57
C GLN A 65 41.27 -53.89 -14.71
N ALA A 66 40.50 -52.88 -15.11
CA ALA A 66 40.91 -51.92 -16.12
C ALA A 66 42.16 -51.14 -15.68
N TYR A 67 42.22 -50.73 -14.40
CA TYR A 67 43.41 -50.10 -13.82
C TYR A 67 44.61 -51.05 -13.77
N SER A 68 44.42 -52.34 -13.47
CA SER A 68 45.48 -53.35 -13.50
C SER A 68 46.05 -53.53 -14.91
N TYR A 69 45.18 -53.52 -15.93
CA TYR A 69 45.57 -53.65 -17.34
C TYR A 69 46.34 -52.41 -17.84
N PHE A 70 45.88 -51.22 -17.44
CA PHE A 70 46.60 -49.96 -17.66
C PHE A 70 47.96 -49.95 -16.95
N TYR A 71 48.04 -50.51 -15.74
CA TYR A 71 49.29 -50.65 -15.00
C TYR A 71 50.29 -51.56 -15.72
N GLU A 72 49.81 -52.69 -16.26
CA GLU A 72 50.63 -53.63 -17.01
C GLU A 72 51.17 -53.01 -18.31
N LEU A 73 50.32 -52.25 -19.03
CA LEU A 73 50.71 -51.49 -20.23
C LEU A 73 51.76 -50.41 -19.93
N ILE A 74 51.58 -49.65 -18.86
CA ILE A 74 52.52 -48.59 -18.43
C ILE A 74 53.84 -49.19 -17.92
N SER A 75 53.80 -50.36 -17.25
CA SER A 75 55.00 -51.03 -16.75
C SER A 75 55.88 -51.63 -17.85
N LYS A 76 55.30 -51.95 -19.03
CA LYS A 76 55.98 -52.56 -20.17
C LYS A 76 56.57 -51.53 -21.16
N ALA A 77 56.22 -50.25 -21.05
CA ALA A 77 56.75 -49.19 -21.92
C ALA A 77 58.22 -48.84 -21.54
N GLN A 78 59.16 -49.16 -22.42
CA GLN A 78 60.62 -49.03 -22.21
C GLN A 78 61.13 -47.58 -22.01
N GLY A 79 60.31 -46.56 -22.26
CA GLY A 79 60.69 -45.14 -22.15
C GLY A 79 60.82 -44.57 -20.74
N SER A 80 60.34 -45.29 -19.71
CA SER A 80 60.22 -44.75 -18.34
C SER A 80 61.38 -45.12 -17.40
N LYS A 81 62.47 -45.69 -17.91
CA LYS A 81 63.61 -46.16 -17.09
C LYS A 81 64.75 -45.16 -16.88
N MET A 82 64.66 -43.92 -17.35
CA MET A 82 65.61 -42.86 -16.98
C MET A 82 65.02 -41.91 -15.94
N GLN A 83 65.02 -42.31 -14.66
CA GLN A 83 65.28 -41.43 -13.47
C GLN A 83 65.09 -42.09 -12.09
N LEU A 84 64.94 -43.41 -11.97
CA LEU A 84 64.95 -44.10 -10.68
C LEU A 84 65.88 -45.33 -10.73
N GLN A 85 66.94 -45.31 -9.93
CA GLN A 85 67.93 -46.39 -9.79
C GLN A 85 67.28 -47.67 -9.23
N LEU A 86 67.12 -48.71 -10.05
CA LEU A 86 67.04 -50.12 -9.62
C LEU A 86 67.63 -51.04 -10.73
N PRO A 87 68.26 -52.19 -10.39
CA PRO A 87 69.19 -52.90 -11.27
C PRO A 87 68.55 -53.92 -12.23
N ASN A 88 69.10 -53.92 -13.46
CA ASN A 88 69.25 -54.99 -14.47
C ASN A 88 68.18 -56.08 -14.64
N THR A 89 67.57 -56.10 -15.83
CA THR A 89 67.24 -57.33 -16.58
C THR A 89 67.07 -57.00 -18.07
N LYS A 90 67.77 -57.76 -18.93
CA LYS A 90 67.70 -57.72 -20.41
C LYS A 90 66.42 -58.40 -20.89
N ILE A 91 65.65 -57.75 -21.78
CA ILE A 91 64.69 -58.41 -22.69
C ILE A 91 64.66 -57.64 -24.01
N ASP A 92 64.66 -58.41 -25.10
CA ASP A 92 64.74 -58.01 -26.51
C ASP A 92 63.52 -57.23 -27.03
N SER A 93 63.81 -56.48 -28.09
CA SER A 93 63.01 -55.56 -28.88
C SER A 93 61.73 -56.14 -29.49
N LEU A 94 60.61 -55.38 -29.45
CA LEU A 94 59.56 -55.40 -30.47
C LEU A 94 58.67 -54.13 -30.42
N SER A 95 58.67 -53.43 -31.55
CA SER A 95 57.72 -52.45 -32.15
C SER A 95 57.36 -51.14 -31.40
N GLU A 96 57.69 -50.03 -32.07
CA GLU A 96 57.71 -48.63 -31.63
C GLU A 96 56.69 -47.76 -32.44
N GLU A 97 55.51 -48.27 -32.81
CA GLU A 97 54.64 -47.60 -33.80
C GLU A 97 53.19 -47.33 -33.34
N SER A 98 52.95 -46.64 -32.22
CA SER A 98 51.57 -46.27 -31.88
C SER A 98 51.31 -44.90 -31.24
N SER A 99 52.29 -44.00 -31.14
CA SER A 99 52.06 -42.66 -30.57
C SER A 99 51.75 -41.56 -31.59
N ASP A 100 51.99 -41.77 -32.89
CA ASP A 100 51.81 -40.71 -33.91
C ASP A 100 50.36 -40.49 -34.39
N PHE A 101 49.39 -41.32 -33.96
CA PHE A 101 48.03 -41.28 -34.52
C PHE A 101 47.09 -40.25 -33.86
N LEU A 102 47.44 -39.72 -32.68
CA LEU A 102 46.58 -38.82 -31.90
C LEU A 102 47.02 -37.34 -31.95
N GLY A 103 48.07 -37.02 -32.71
CA GLY A 103 48.52 -35.64 -32.93
C GLY A 103 49.08 -34.94 -31.69
N TYR A 104 49.41 -35.68 -30.63
CA TYR A 104 50.08 -35.12 -29.46
C TYR A 104 51.52 -34.78 -29.82
N SER A 105 51.95 -33.56 -29.54
CA SER A 105 53.37 -33.24 -29.63
C SER A 105 54.13 -34.01 -28.55
N SER A 106 55.42 -34.29 -28.75
CA SER A 106 56.26 -34.91 -27.71
C SER A 106 56.28 -34.10 -26.40
N SER A 107 55.97 -32.80 -26.48
CA SER A 107 55.75 -31.92 -25.32
C SER A 107 54.44 -32.23 -24.59
N ASP A 108 53.36 -32.52 -25.30
CA ASP A 108 52.07 -32.87 -24.72
C ASP A 108 52.11 -34.24 -24.06
N GLU A 109 52.76 -35.22 -24.68
CA GLU A 109 53.01 -36.52 -24.06
C GLU A 109 53.82 -36.36 -22.78
N ALA A 110 54.93 -35.61 -22.83
CA ALA A 110 55.73 -35.33 -21.65
C ALA A 110 54.94 -34.61 -20.56
N ASN A 111 54.04 -33.68 -20.91
CA ASN A 111 53.18 -32.98 -19.96
C ASN A 111 52.09 -33.87 -19.36
N ILE A 112 51.50 -34.77 -20.16
CA ILE A 112 50.53 -35.77 -19.70
C ILE A 112 51.21 -36.76 -18.77
N PHE A 113 52.40 -37.26 -19.11
CA PHE A 113 53.21 -38.11 -18.24
C PHE A 113 53.63 -37.38 -16.97
N LYS A 114 53.96 -36.08 -17.05
CA LYS A 114 54.31 -35.26 -15.89
C LYS A 114 53.11 -34.97 -15.00
N MET A 115 51.91 -34.76 -15.57
CA MET A 115 50.64 -34.65 -14.82
C MET A 115 50.28 -35.97 -14.15
N ALA A 116 50.37 -37.08 -14.87
CA ALA A 116 50.15 -38.42 -14.33
C ALA A 116 51.16 -38.74 -13.22
N ALA A 117 52.44 -38.45 -13.42
CA ALA A 117 53.48 -38.59 -12.40
C ALA A 117 53.25 -37.65 -11.22
N THR A 118 52.76 -36.42 -11.43
CA THR A 118 52.43 -35.48 -10.33
C THR A 118 51.22 -35.96 -9.54
N LEU A 119 50.21 -36.53 -10.21
CA LEU A 119 49.06 -37.18 -9.56
C LEU A 119 49.48 -38.43 -8.79
N MET A 120 50.45 -39.21 -9.29
CA MET A 120 51.02 -40.37 -8.60
C MET A 120 51.98 -40.00 -7.44
N LEU A 121 52.68 -38.88 -7.54
CA LEU A 121 53.60 -38.36 -6.51
C LEU A 121 52.89 -37.49 -5.46
N THR A 122 51.61 -37.18 -5.67
CA THR A 122 50.78 -36.62 -4.60
C THR A 122 50.62 -37.73 -3.57
N PRO A 123 51.18 -37.63 -2.35
CA PRO A 123 51.19 -38.77 -1.44
C PRO A 123 49.75 -39.17 -1.14
N THR A 124 49.33 -40.35 -1.59
CA THR A 124 48.27 -41.12 -0.96
C THR A 124 48.73 -41.35 0.47
N LYS A 125 48.37 -40.42 1.35
CA LYS A 125 48.46 -40.59 2.79
C LYS A 125 47.62 -41.84 3.09
N THR A 126 48.27 -42.99 3.18
CA THR A 126 47.68 -44.20 3.75
C THR A 126 47.26 -43.83 5.17
N MET A 127 45.97 -43.56 5.35
CA MET A 127 45.38 -43.46 6.67
C MET A 127 45.43 -44.86 7.29
N LYS A 128 46.48 -45.14 8.06
CA LYS A 128 46.37 -46.14 9.11
C LYS A 128 45.25 -45.66 10.03
N LYS A 129 44.14 -46.42 10.05
CA LYS A 129 43.06 -46.27 11.00
C LYS A 129 43.57 -46.82 12.34
N GLU A 130 44.33 -46.03 13.08
CA GLU A 130 44.61 -46.32 14.49
C GLU A 130 43.37 -45.93 15.28
N PHE A 131 42.57 -46.94 15.65
CA PHE A 131 41.61 -46.83 16.73
C PHE A 131 42.40 -46.94 18.04
N THR A 132 42.69 -45.80 18.66
CA THR A 132 42.98 -45.74 20.10
C THR A 132 41.72 -45.24 20.80
N PRO A 133 41.13 -46.01 21.74
CA PRO A 133 40.11 -45.46 22.61
C PRO A 133 40.82 -44.59 23.65
N LEU A 134 40.66 -43.28 23.56
CA LEU A 134 41.08 -42.37 24.62
C LEU A 134 39.84 -41.76 25.26
N THR A 135 39.58 -42.24 26.47
CA THR A 135 38.78 -41.64 27.52
C THR A 135 39.30 -40.24 27.85
N GLY A 136 38.37 -39.29 28.06
CA GLY A 136 38.64 -38.04 28.79
C GLY A 136 38.90 -36.80 27.93
N GLU A 137 37.87 -35.93 27.88
CA GLU A 137 37.94 -34.47 27.83
C GLU A 137 39.10 -33.84 27.01
N SER A 138 38.89 -33.60 25.70
CA SER A 138 39.50 -32.48 24.91
C SER A 138 39.32 -32.57 23.37
N ALA A 139 38.23 -33.16 22.86
CA ALA A 139 38.04 -33.36 21.41
C ALA A 139 37.57 -32.11 20.61
N ASP A 140 37.30 -30.97 21.26
CA ASP A 140 36.53 -29.88 20.63
C ASP A 140 37.29 -28.83 19.81
N LEU A 141 38.60 -29.00 19.54
CA LEU A 141 39.38 -27.89 18.94
C LEU A 141 40.13 -28.15 17.64
N TYR A 142 40.17 -29.36 17.11
CA TYR A 142 40.97 -29.64 15.90
C TYR A 142 40.29 -30.57 14.90
N ASN A 143 39.44 -30.00 14.04
CA ASN A 143 39.05 -30.65 12.77
C ASN A 143 38.99 -29.64 11.61
N ASN A 144 40.14 -29.02 11.33
CA ASN A 144 40.42 -28.32 10.08
C ASN A 144 41.36 -29.20 9.23
N LEU A 145 40.87 -29.82 8.14
CA LEU A 145 41.65 -30.11 6.90
C LEU A 145 40.73 -30.67 5.76
N ILE A 146 40.71 -29.94 4.63
CA ILE A 146 40.61 -30.35 3.20
C ILE A 146 39.30 -30.82 2.50
N LYS A 147 38.20 -31.27 3.13
CA LYS A 147 36.94 -31.60 2.37
C LYS A 147 35.69 -30.79 2.76
N PRO A 148 34.75 -30.49 1.83
CA PRO A 148 33.44 -29.95 2.16
C PRO A 148 32.73 -30.89 3.14
N MET A 149 32.09 -30.34 4.16
CA MET A 149 31.36 -31.12 5.16
C MET A 149 29.88 -31.19 4.77
N VAL A 150 29.40 -32.41 4.55
CA VAL A 150 27.97 -32.73 4.55
C VAL A 150 27.67 -33.38 5.89
N LYS A 151 26.80 -32.77 6.69
CA LYS A 151 26.28 -33.36 7.93
C LYS A 151 24.80 -33.66 7.74
N THR A 152 24.44 -34.92 7.96
CA THR A 152 23.07 -35.39 8.10
C THR A 152 22.88 -35.89 9.53
N GLY A 153 21.94 -35.31 10.27
CA GLY A 153 21.56 -35.71 11.61
C GLY A 153 20.07 -35.48 11.77
N ASN A 154 19.33 -36.50 12.21
CA ASN A 154 17.92 -36.41 12.55
C ASN A 154 17.81 -36.91 13.98
N ASP A 155 17.38 -36.07 14.92
CA ASP A 155 17.17 -36.49 16.29
C ASP A 155 15.71 -36.92 16.47
N PHE A 156 15.50 -38.18 16.85
CA PHE A 156 14.18 -38.77 17.08
C PHE A 156 13.99 -39.03 18.56
N VAL A 157 13.09 -38.29 19.21
CA VAL A 157 12.78 -38.45 20.64
C VAL A 157 11.30 -38.77 20.81
N SER A 158 11.00 -39.99 21.28
CA SER A 158 9.61 -40.42 21.47
C SER A 158 9.01 -39.93 22.80
N GLN A 159 9.76 -39.94 23.90
CA GLN A 159 9.33 -39.48 25.23
C GLN A 159 10.53 -38.98 26.04
N ALA A 160 10.46 -37.76 26.55
CA ALA A 160 11.48 -37.21 27.44
C ALA A 160 10.89 -36.20 28.42
N LYS A 161 11.62 -35.89 29.49
CA LYS A 161 11.25 -34.80 30.40
C LYS A 161 11.67 -33.46 29.80
N GLU A 162 12.94 -33.34 29.43
CA GLU A 162 13.53 -32.16 28.79
C GLU A 162 14.26 -32.66 27.54
N VAL A 163 14.08 -31.99 26.40
CA VAL A 163 14.78 -32.26 25.15
C VAL A 163 15.54 -31.00 24.75
N GLU A 164 16.86 -31.04 24.84
CA GLU A 164 17.74 -29.99 24.32
C GLU A 164 18.46 -30.52 23.08
N THR A 165 18.18 -29.93 21.94
CA THR A 165 18.92 -30.17 20.69
C THR A 165 19.68 -28.88 20.38
N SER A 166 20.97 -28.84 20.71
CA SER A 166 21.80 -27.65 20.49
C SER A 166 22.96 -27.94 19.57
N ASP A 167 23.09 -27.12 18.54
CA ASP A 167 24.11 -27.29 17.51
C ASP A 167 25.01 -26.06 17.47
N LEU A 168 26.26 -26.22 17.94
CA LEU A 168 27.22 -25.12 18.09
C LEU A 168 28.26 -25.12 16.96
N TYR A 169 28.18 -24.10 16.09
CA TYR A 169 29.14 -23.94 15.00
C TYR A 169 29.93 -22.62 15.13
N LYS A 170 31.19 -22.75 15.58
CA LYS A 170 32.14 -21.63 15.65
C LYS A 170 33.14 -21.71 14.50
N ASN A 171 33.38 -20.57 13.84
CA ASN A 171 34.43 -20.39 12.84
C ASN A 171 34.32 -21.38 11.67
N ILE A 172 33.19 -21.39 10.96
CA ILE A 172 33.00 -22.24 9.76
C ILE A 172 33.98 -21.79 8.67
N MET A 173 35.10 -22.49 8.54
CA MET A 173 36.19 -22.17 7.60
C MET A 173 36.09 -22.91 6.26
N LYS A 174 35.06 -23.77 6.06
CA LYS A 174 34.81 -24.56 4.85
C LYS A 174 33.35 -24.47 4.39
N PRO A 175 33.05 -24.65 3.09
CA PRO A 175 31.67 -24.79 2.65
C PRO A 175 30.97 -25.94 3.37
N MET A 176 29.74 -25.71 3.81
CA MET A 176 28.97 -26.66 4.62
C MET A 176 27.54 -26.79 4.09
N VAL A 177 27.05 -28.03 4.04
CA VAL A 177 25.64 -28.35 3.83
C VAL A 177 25.17 -29.16 5.04
N LYS A 178 24.21 -28.64 5.81
CA LYS A 178 23.51 -29.35 6.90
C LYS A 178 22.11 -29.70 6.41
N VAL A 179 21.75 -30.98 6.48
CA VAL A 179 20.39 -31.47 6.24
C VAL A 179 19.95 -32.27 7.46
N GLY A 180 18.91 -31.86 8.17
CA GLY A 180 18.49 -32.56 9.39
C GLY A 180 17.11 -32.15 9.86
N ASN A 181 16.30 -33.11 10.31
CA ASN A 181 14.99 -32.86 10.89
C ASN A 181 14.95 -33.40 12.31
N ASP A 182 14.50 -32.59 13.26
CA ASP A 182 14.32 -33.01 14.64
C ASP A 182 12.84 -33.37 14.87
N LEU A 183 12.56 -34.58 15.36
CA LEU A 183 11.20 -35.08 15.60
C LEU A 183 11.04 -35.44 17.08
N VAL A 184 10.23 -34.65 17.79
CA VAL A 184 9.87 -34.87 19.19
C VAL A 184 8.40 -35.23 19.29
N SER A 185 8.09 -36.43 19.79
CA SER A 185 6.70 -36.88 19.96
C SER A 185 6.07 -36.38 21.26
N GLN A 186 6.76 -36.50 22.40
CA GLN A 186 6.27 -36.03 23.71
C GLN A 186 7.41 -35.53 24.60
N ALA A 187 7.28 -34.30 25.11
CA ALA A 187 8.21 -33.72 26.07
C ALA A 187 7.50 -32.80 27.08
N LYS A 188 8.15 -32.45 28.20
CA LYS A 188 7.68 -31.31 29.03
C LYS A 188 8.23 -30.01 28.45
N GLU A 189 9.53 -29.94 28.23
CA GLU A 189 10.22 -28.80 27.61
C GLU A 189 11.02 -29.27 26.40
N VAL A 190 10.92 -28.53 25.29
CA VAL A 190 11.72 -28.74 24.07
C VAL A 190 12.45 -27.45 23.75
N GLU A 191 13.77 -27.47 23.83
CA GLU A 191 14.64 -26.38 23.38
C GLU A 191 15.44 -26.86 22.16
N THR A 192 15.23 -26.21 21.03
CA THR A 192 16.02 -26.41 19.80
C THR A 192 16.80 -25.11 19.57
N SER A 193 18.12 -25.19 19.58
CA SER A 193 18.94 -23.99 19.39
C SER A 193 20.15 -24.23 18.49
N ASP A 194 20.20 -23.53 17.36
CA ASP A 194 21.42 -23.48 16.56
C ASP A 194 22.19 -22.18 16.79
N LEU A 195 23.43 -22.30 17.25
CA LEU A 195 24.34 -21.16 17.43
C LEU A 195 25.44 -21.17 16.36
N TYR A 196 25.31 -20.26 15.38
CA TYR A 196 26.30 -20.06 14.32
C TYR A 196 27.10 -18.77 14.54
N LYS A 197 28.41 -18.91 14.75
CA LYS A 197 29.32 -17.78 14.95
C LYS A 197 30.46 -17.78 13.94
N ASN A 198 30.71 -16.63 13.32
CA ASN A 198 31.81 -16.41 12.38
C ASN A 198 31.76 -17.35 11.16
N ILE A 199 30.70 -17.25 10.35
CA ILE A 199 30.57 -18.02 9.10
C ILE A 199 31.48 -17.41 8.03
N MET A 200 32.61 -18.06 7.73
CA MET A 200 33.66 -17.54 6.83
C MET A 200 33.64 -18.18 5.43
N LYS A 201 32.75 -19.13 5.17
CA LYS A 201 32.53 -19.84 3.89
C LYS A 201 31.03 -20.01 3.59
N PRO A 202 30.64 -20.26 2.33
CA PRO A 202 29.24 -20.46 1.98
C PRO A 202 28.60 -21.60 2.78
N MET A 203 27.33 -21.43 3.17
CA MET A 203 26.61 -22.42 3.97
C MET A 203 25.17 -22.59 3.46
N VAL A 204 24.71 -23.84 3.45
CA VAL A 204 23.30 -24.19 3.22
C VAL A 204 22.80 -25.02 4.41
N LYS A 205 21.74 -24.56 5.08
CA LYS A 205 21.00 -25.31 6.12
C LYS A 205 19.64 -25.68 5.52
N VAL A 206 19.30 -26.95 5.54
CA VAL A 206 17.94 -27.45 5.28
C VAL A 206 17.52 -28.25 6.51
N GLY A 207 16.42 -27.89 7.16
CA GLY A 207 15.95 -28.68 8.30
C GLY A 207 14.62 -28.22 8.85
N ASN A 208 13.82 -29.18 9.31
CA ASN A 208 12.49 -28.94 9.84
C ASN A 208 12.37 -29.56 11.23
N ASP A 209 11.83 -28.80 12.17
CA ASP A 209 11.65 -29.25 13.54
C ASP A 209 10.16 -29.59 13.76
N PHE A 210 9.88 -30.78 14.26
CA PHE A 210 8.53 -31.32 14.41
C PHE A 210 8.29 -31.72 15.87
N VAL A 211 7.44 -30.96 16.58
CA VAL A 211 7.02 -31.24 17.95
C VAL A 211 5.54 -31.63 17.96
N SER A 212 5.22 -32.86 18.37
CA SER A 212 3.83 -33.30 18.46
C SER A 212 3.15 -32.83 19.75
N GLN A 213 3.78 -33.00 20.92
CA GLN A 213 3.24 -32.56 22.21
C GLN A 213 4.35 -32.07 23.16
N ALA A 214 4.20 -30.85 23.68
CA ALA A 214 5.06 -30.27 24.70
C ALA A 214 4.28 -29.40 25.69
N LYS A 215 4.87 -29.03 26.83
CA LYS A 215 4.38 -27.91 27.64
C LYS A 215 4.96 -26.60 27.11
N GLU A 216 6.28 -26.53 26.95
CA GLU A 216 6.99 -25.38 26.40
C GLU A 216 7.84 -25.83 25.20
N VAL A 217 7.77 -25.07 24.11
CA VAL A 217 8.60 -25.24 22.91
C VAL A 217 9.33 -23.94 22.64
N GLU A 218 10.65 -24.01 22.67
CA GLU A 218 11.56 -22.89 22.47
C GLU A 218 12.46 -23.23 21.26
N THR A 219 12.35 -22.45 20.19
CA THR A 219 13.18 -22.60 18.98
C THR A 219 13.97 -21.31 18.74
N TYR A 220 15.29 -21.42 18.80
CA TYR A 220 16.19 -20.27 18.87
C TYR A 220 17.39 -20.41 17.94
N ASP A 221 17.37 -19.76 16.78
CA ASP A 221 18.57 -19.66 15.94
C ASP A 221 19.33 -18.35 16.16
N LEU A 222 20.59 -18.45 16.59
CA LEU A 222 21.49 -17.31 16.74
C LEU A 222 22.60 -17.31 15.68
N TYR A 223 22.52 -16.38 14.74
CA TYR A 223 23.53 -16.16 13.71
C TYR A 223 24.33 -14.88 13.95
N LYS A 224 25.64 -15.02 14.17
CA LYS A 224 26.55 -13.90 14.44
C LYS A 224 27.73 -13.88 13.47
N ASN A 225 27.98 -12.71 12.87
CA ASN A 225 29.11 -12.45 11.97
C ASN A 225 29.11 -13.36 10.73
N ILE A 226 28.07 -13.27 9.90
CA ILE A 226 27.97 -14.01 8.63
C ILE A 226 28.82 -13.28 7.57
N MET A 227 29.98 -13.82 7.21
CA MET A 227 30.93 -13.20 6.27
C MET A 227 30.92 -13.81 4.86
N LYS A 228 30.06 -14.79 4.60
CA LYS A 228 29.86 -15.47 3.30
C LYS A 228 28.39 -15.77 3.01
N PRO A 229 28.03 -16.05 1.74
CA PRO A 229 26.64 -16.31 1.38
C PRO A 229 26.04 -17.46 2.19
N MET A 230 24.79 -17.30 2.59
CA MET A 230 24.08 -18.31 3.39
C MET A 230 22.66 -18.52 2.85
N VAL A 231 22.22 -19.77 2.84
CA VAL A 231 20.83 -20.16 2.56
C VAL A 231 20.32 -21.01 3.73
N LYS A 232 19.21 -20.59 4.37
CA LYS A 232 18.44 -21.39 5.36
C LYS A 232 17.09 -21.73 4.72
N VAL A 233 16.75 -23.00 4.70
CA VAL A 233 15.42 -23.51 4.36
C VAL A 233 14.94 -24.37 5.53
N GLY A 234 13.81 -24.05 6.14
CA GLY A 234 13.32 -24.86 7.25
C GLY A 234 11.96 -24.43 7.77
N ASN A 235 11.18 -25.38 8.26
CA ASN A 235 9.85 -25.16 8.80
C ASN A 235 9.73 -25.77 10.18
N ASP A 236 9.14 -25.04 11.11
CA ASP A 236 8.93 -25.51 12.47
C ASP A 236 7.44 -25.87 12.63
N LEU A 237 7.14 -27.13 12.95
CA LEU A 237 5.78 -27.65 13.15
C LEU A 237 5.56 -28.00 14.62
N VAL A 238 4.65 -27.30 15.29
CA VAL A 238 4.18 -27.64 16.64
C VAL A 238 2.71 -28.03 16.61
N SER A 239 2.39 -29.28 16.96
CA SER A 239 0.99 -29.73 16.99
C SER A 239 0.28 -29.27 18.28
N GLN A 240 0.86 -29.49 19.46
CA GLN A 240 0.26 -29.09 20.74
C GLN A 240 1.32 -28.61 21.73
N ALA A 241 1.14 -27.40 22.26
CA ALA A 241 1.97 -26.82 23.31
C ALA A 241 1.13 -25.97 24.29
N LYS A 242 1.69 -25.59 25.44
CA LYS A 242 1.15 -24.50 26.25
C LYS A 242 1.77 -23.18 25.76
N GLU A 243 3.08 -23.11 25.65
CA GLU A 243 3.83 -21.95 25.15
C GLU A 243 4.72 -22.37 23.98
N VAL A 244 4.70 -21.57 22.91
CA VAL A 244 5.58 -21.72 21.74
C VAL A 244 6.30 -20.40 21.52
N GLU A 245 7.62 -20.41 21.66
CA GLU A 245 8.47 -19.28 21.34
C GLU A 245 9.39 -19.67 20.19
N THR A 246 9.30 -18.93 19.09
CA THR A 246 10.21 -19.05 17.97
C THR A 246 10.94 -17.72 17.79
N SER A 247 12.27 -17.74 17.77
CA SER A 247 13.01 -16.54 17.43
C SER A 247 14.32 -16.77 16.71
N ASP A 248 14.52 -16.01 15.63
CA ASP A 248 15.82 -15.94 14.99
C ASP A 248 16.51 -14.59 15.28
N LEU A 249 17.73 -14.66 15.82
CA LEU A 249 18.59 -13.51 16.04
C LEU A 249 19.75 -13.48 15.03
N TYR A 250 19.69 -12.53 14.11
CA TYR A 250 20.75 -12.27 13.14
C TYR A 250 21.54 -11.01 13.45
N LYS A 251 22.84 -11.14 13.68
CA LYS A 251 23.74 -10.02 13.98
C LYS A 251 24.94 -9.97 13.04
N ASN A 252 25.17 -8.80 12.45
CA ASN A 252 26.32 -8.50 11.58
C ASN A 252 26.37 -9.40 10.32
N ILE A 253 25.34 -9.33 9.49
CA ILE A 253 25.30 -10.02 8.19
C ILE A 253 26.12 -9.23 7.16
N MET A 254 27.28 -9.73 6.75
CA MET A 254 28.21 -9.07 5.83
C MET A 254 28.21 -9.64 4.40
N LYS A 255 27.36 -10.63 4.09
CA LYS A 255 27.19 -11.27 2.77
C LYS A 255 25.73 -11.63 2.47
N PRO A 256 25.39 -11.91 1.19
CA PRO A 256 24.01 -12.20 0.82
C PRO A 256 23.42 -13.35 1.63
N MET A 257 22.16 -13.22 2.03
CA MET A 257 21.47 -14.24 2.79
C MET A 257 20.07 -14.46 2.23
N VAL A 258 19.65 -15.73 2.18
CA VAL A 258 18.29 -16.14 1.85
C VAL A 258 17.77 -17.01 3.01
N LYS A 259 16.65 -16.61 3.63
CA LYS A 259 15.88 -17.43 4.59
C LYS A 259 14.55 -17.78 3.91
N VAL A 260 14.23 -19.07 3.85
CA VAL A 260 12.90 -19.58 3.47
C VAL A 260 12.40 -20.45 4.62
N GLY A 261 11.25 -20.15 5.20
CA GLY A 261 10.74 -20.99 6.27
C GLY A 261 9.37 -20.59 6.76
N ASN A 262 8.58 -21.56 7.21
CA ASN A 262 7.22 -21.36 7.69
C ASN A 262 7.07 -22.01 9.06
N ASP A 263 6.45 -21.29 9.99
CA ASP A 263 6.19 -21.80 11.33
C ASP A 263 4.71 -22.16 11.42
N LEU A 264 4.40 -23.40 11.80
CA LEU A 264 3.04 -23.95 11.83
C LEU A 264 2.71 -24.48 13.22
N VAL A 265 1.88 -23.74 13.95
CA VAL A 265 1.37 -24.10 15.27
C VAL A 265 -0.11 -24.50 15.17
N SER A 266 -0.43 -25.73 15.55
CA SER A 266 -1.83 -26.20 15.54
C SER A 266 -2.58 -25.73 16.79
N GLN A 267 -2.07 -26.00 17.99
CA GLN A 267 -2.70 -25.61 19.25
C GLN A 267 -1.67 -25.13 20.28
N ALA A 268 -1.86 -23.92 20.80
CA ALA A 268 -1.07 -23.36 21.89
C ALA A 268 -1.95 -22.54 22.84
N LYS A 269 -1.43 -22.17 24.02
CA LYS A 269 -2.01 -21.08 24.82
C LYS A 269 -1.39 -19.76 24.38
N GLU A 270 -0.07 -19.68 24.32
CA GLU A 270 0.67 -18.50 23.87
C GLU A 270 1.61 -18.89 22.72
N VAL A 271 1.64 -18.07 21.67
CA VAL A 271 2.56 -18.20 20.54
C VAL A 271 3.27 -16.87 20.35
N GLU A 272 4.59 -16.86 20.52
CA GLU A 272 5.44 -15.72 20.22
C GLU A 272 6.37 -16.10 19.06
N THR A 273 6.32 -15.33 17.98
CA THR A 273 7.26 -15.44 16.87
C THR A 273 8.00 -14.12 16.73
N SER A 274 9.34 -14.15 16.74
CA SER A 274 10.10 -12.92 16.60
C SER A 274 11.41 -13.07 15.83
N ASP A 275 11.57 -12.30 14.75
CA ASP A 275 12.88 -12.19 14.11
C ASP A 275 13.57 -10.85 14.44
N LEU A 276 14.81 -10.96 14.94
CA LEU A 276 15.64 -9.81 15.25
C LEU A 276 16.85 -9.70 14.32
N TYR A 277 16.83 -8.72 13.42
CA TYR A 277 17.94 -8.43 12.51
C TYR A 277 18.69 -7.15 12.89
N LYS A 278 19.98 -7.29 13.21
CA LYS A 278 20.87 -6.17 13.54
C LYS A 278 22.06 -6.09 12.58
N ASN A 279 22.27 -4.91 12.01
CA ASN A 279 23.43 -4.57 11.16
C ASN A 279 23.54 -5.44 9.89
N ILE A 280 22.52 -5.37 9.03
CA ILE A 280 22.53 -6.05 7.73
C ILE A 280 23.33 -5.21 6.73
N MET A 281 24.51 -5.69 6.31
CA MET A 281 25.44 -4.99 5.42
C MET A 281 25.45 -5.51 3.98
N LYS A 282 24.63 -6.52 3.64
CA LYS A 282 24.49 -7.12 2.29
C LYS A 282 23.04 -7.51 1.96
N PRO A 283 22.73 -7.78 0.67
CA PRO A 283 21.37 -8.09 0.27
C PRO A 283 20.79 -9.25 1.05
N MET A 284 19.52 -9.15 1.42
CA MET A 284 18.83 -10.20 2.17
C MET A 284 17.44 -10.44 1.56
N VAL A 285 17.06 -11.70 1.48
CA VAL A 285 15.71 -12.15 1.12
C VAL A 285 15.17 -13.03 2.25
N LYS A 286 14.04 -12.66 2.85
CA LYS A 286 13.25 -13.50 3.77
C LYS A 286 11.96 -13.85 3.05
N VAL A 287 11.66 -15.15 2.96
CA VAL A 287 10.37 -15.68 2.53
C VAL A 287 9.84 -16.57 3.64
N GLY A 288 8.65 -16.31 4.17
CA GLY A 288 8.12 -17.17 5.22
C GLY A 288 6.71 -16.80 5.63
N ASN A 289 5.93 -17.79 6.04
CA ASN A 289 4.56 -17.61 6.48
C ASN A 289 4.36 -18.30 7.82
N ASP A 290 3.73 -17.60 8.75
CA ASP A 290 3.46 -18.14 10.08
C ASP A 290 1.97 -18.50 10.16
N PHE A 291 1.65 -19.72 10.58
CA PHE A 291 0.28 -20.23 10.67
C PHE A 291 -0.02 -20.72 12.08
N VAL A 292 -1.04 -20.14 12.70
CA VAL A 292 -1.56 -20.54 14.01
C VAL A 292 -3.02 -20.96 13.87
N SER A 293 -3.35 -22.22 14.17
CA SER A 293 -4.76 -22.66 14.11
C SER A 293 -5.54 -22.18 15.34
N GLN A 294 -5.02 -22.43 16.55
CA GLN A 294 -5.70 -22.10 17.79
C GLN A 294 -4.70 -21.65 18.84
N ALA A 295 -4.90 -20.44 19.36
CA ALA A 295 -4.15 -19.88 20.48
C ALA A 295 -5.06 -19.08 21.42
N LYS A 296 -4.57 -18.73 22.62
CA LYS A 296 -5.17 -17.66 23.42
C LYS A 296 -4.55 -16.33 22.99
N GLU A 297 -3.22 -16.25 22.96
CA GLU A 297 -2.48 -15.05 22.54
C GLU A 297 -1.50 -15.42 21.42
N VAL A 298 -1.44 -14.58 20.38
CA VAL A 298 -0.48 -14.69 19.28
C VAL A 298 0.22 -13.36 19.13
N GLU A 299 1.53 -13.35 19.34
CA GLU A 299 2.39 -12.20 19.07
C GLU A 299 3.36 -12.54 17.94
N THR A 300 3.35 -11.73 16.89
CA THR A 300 4.31 -11.82 15.80
C THR A 300 5.05 -10.49 15.69
N SER A 301 6.37 -10.52 15.77
CA SER A 301 7.16 -9.28 15.72
C SER A 301 8.48 -9.39 14.97
N ASP A 302 8.65 -8.60 13.90
CA ASP A 302 9.96 -8.46 13.28
C ASP A 302 10.62 -7.12 13.63
N LEU A 303 11.87 -7.20 14.12
CA LEU A 303 12.68 -6.04 14.45
C LEU A 303 13.93 -5.94 13.58
N TYR A 304 13.92 -4.95 12.67
CA TYR A 304 15.06 -4.65 11.81
C TYR A 304 15.77 -3.35 12.22
N LYS A 305 17.04 -3.46 12.59
CA LYS A 305 17.90 -2.32 12.95
C LYS A 305 19.12 -2.22 12.03
N ASN A 306 19.35 -1.01 11.49
CA ASN A 306 20.52 -0.65 10.69
C ASN A 306 20.66 -1.49 9.40
N ILE A 307 19.66 -1.42 8.52
CA ILE A 307 19.71 -2.06 7.21
C ILE A 307 20.54 -1.20 6.24
N MET A 308 21.72 -1.66 5.86
CA MET A 308 22.67 -0.94 4.99
C MET A 308 22.70 -1.43 3.54
N LYS A 309 21.90 -2.44 3.16
CA LYS A 309 21.79 -3.02 1.80
C LYS A 309 20.35 -3.42 1.44
N PRO A 310 20.07 -3.68 0.15
CA PRO A 310 18.72 -3.98 -0.28
C PRO A 310 18.12 -5.17 0.47
N MET A 311 16.85 -5.10 0.83
CA MET A 311 16.16 -6.16 1.53
C MET A 311 14.80 -6.42 0.88
N VAL A 312 14.45 -7.70 0.78
CA VAL A 312 13.12 -8.16 0.36
C VAL A 312 12.57 -9.07 1.46
N LYS A 313 11.41 -8.73 2.04
CA LYS A 313 10.61 -9.60 2.92
C LYS A 313 9.33 -9.97 2.15
N VAL A 314 9.05 -11.26 2.03
CA VAL A 314 7.79 -11.80 1.53
C VAL A 314 7.24 -12.72 2.60
N GLY A 315 6.03 -12.49 3.10
CA GLY A 315 5.47 -13.38 4.11
C GLY A 315 4.06 -13.02 4.53
N ASN A 316 3.28 -14.03 4.91
CA ASN A 316 1.90 -13.88 5.33
C ASN A 316 1.69 -14.56 6.68
N ASP A 317 1.01 -13.88 7.59
CA ASP A 317 0.71 -14.43 8.90
C ASP A 317 -0.77 -14.82 8.94
N LEU A 318 -1.07 -16.06 9.32
CA LEU A 318 -2.42 -16.61 9.31
C LEU A 318 -2.82 -17.15 10.68
N VAL A 319 -3.80 -16.52 11.30
CA VAL A 319 -4.37 -16.95 12.59
C VAL A 319 -5.81 -17.36 12.38
N SER A 320 -6.14 -18.63 12.64
CA SER A 320 -7.52 -19.11 12.52
C SER A 320 -8.36 -18.73 13.73
N GLN A 321 -7.89 -19.00 14.96
CA GLN A 321 -8.61 -18.66 16.20
C GLN A 321 -7.65 -18.19 17.28
N ALA A 322 -7.90 -17.00 17.82
CA ALA A 322 -7.19 -16.46 18.97
C ALA A 322 -8.13 -15.68 19.91
N LYS A 323 -7.68 -15.34 21.12
CA LYS A 323 -8.31 -14.29 21.91
C LYS A 323 -7.70 -12.94 21.54
N GLU A 324 -6.38 -12.85 21.55
CA GLU A 324 -5.62 -11.64 21.18
C GLU A 324 -4.61 -11.97 20.08
N VAL A 325 -4.52 -11.11 19.06
CA VAL A 325 -3.53 -11.20 17.99
C VAL A 325 -2.83 -9.85 17.87
N GLU A 326 -1.53 -9.84 18.11
CA GLU A 326 -0.67 -8.68 17.89
C GLU A 326 0.34 -8.98 16.79
N THR A 327 0.35 -8.15 15.75
CA THR A 327 1.33 -8.21 14.67
C THR A 327 2.07 -6.87 14.62
N SER A 328 3.40 -6.91 14.74
CA SER A 328 4.18 -5.67 14.74
C SER A 328 5.52 -5.75 14.01
N ASP A 329 5.70 -4.92 12.98
CA ASP A 329 7.03 -4.75 12.39
C ASP A 329 7.67 -3.41 12.78
N LEU A 330 8.90 -3.49 13.28
CA LEU A 330 9.69 -2.33 13.66
C LEU A 330 10.97 -2.19 12.82
N TYR A 331 10.98 -1.19 11.96
CA TYR A 331 12.13 -0.85 11.12
C TYR A 331 12.82 0.44 11.57
N LYS A 332 14.09 0.35 11.95
CA LYS A 332 14.93 1.49 12.36
C LYS A 332 16.16 1.64 11.48
N ASN A 333 16.39 2.85 10.99
CA ASN A 333 17.58 3.26 10.22
C ASN A 333 17.76 2.45 8.92
N ILE A 334 16.78 2.52 8.02
CA ILE A 334 16.86 1.90 6.70
C ILE A 334 17.69 2.79 5.76
N MET A 335 18.89 2.34 5.40
CA MET A 335 19.84 3.09 4.56
C MET A 335 19.91 2.62 3.10
N LYS A 336 19.13 1.61 2.69
CA LYS A 336 19.06 1.04 1.33
C LYS A 336 17.64 0.62 0.93
N PRO A 337 17.39 0.39 -0.37
CA PRO A 337 16.05 0.07 -0.84
C PRO A 337 15.45 -1.13 -0.12
N MET A 338 14.17 -1.08 0.20
CA MET A 338 13.48 -2.18 0.87
C MET A 338 12.14 -2.45 0.19
N VAL A 339 11.81 -3.73 0.06
CA VAL A 339 10.50 -4.20 -0.40
C VAL A 339 9.94 -5.14 0.68
N LYS A 340 8.77 -4.83 1.23
CA LYS A 340 7.95 -5.73 2.07
C LYS A 340 6.70 -6.10 1.27
N VAL A 341 6.45 -7.40 1.11
CA VAL A 341 5.21 -7.94 0.55
C VAL A 341 4.63 -8.90 1.59
N GLY A 342 3.39 -8.72 2.03
CA GLY A 342 2.82 -9.63 2.99
C GLY A 342 1.40 -9.31 3.38
N ASN A 343 0.63 -10.32 3.74
CA ASN A 343 -0.77 -10.19 4.13
C ASN A 343 -1.02 -10.90 5.46
N ASP A 344 -1.76 -10.25 6.35
CA ASP A 344 -2.12 -10.82 7.64
C ASP A 344 -3.59 -11.24 7.60
N LEU A 345 -3.88 -12.52 7.88
CA LEU A 345 -5.23 -13.09 7.83
C LEU A 345 -5.63 -13.61 9.22
N VAL A 346 -6.60 -12.97 9.86
CA VAL A 346 -7.19 -13.40 11.12
C VAL A 346 -8.64 -13.83 10.87
N SER A 347 -8.96 -15.11 11.14
CA SER A 347 -10.34 -15.58 10.98
C SER A 347 -11.21 -15.21 12.18
N GLN A 348 -10.80 -15.54 13.41
CA GLN A 348 -11.55 -15.22 14.62
C GLN A 348 -10.63 -14.76 15.75
N ALA A 349 -10.91 -13.58 16.30
CA ALA A 349 -10.23 -13.03 17.46
C ALA A 349 -11.21 -12.29 18.39
N LYS A 350 -10.79 -11.97 19.61
CA LYS A 350 -11.46 -10.93 20.41
C LYS A 350 -10.84 -9.57 20.06
N GLU A 351 -9.53 -9.47 20.12
CA GLU A 351 -8.77 -8.24 19.79
C GLU A 351 -7.73 -8.55 18.71
N VAL A 352 -7.61 -7.66 17.73
CA VAL A 352 -6.59 -7.72 16.67
C VAL A 352 -5.90 -6.37 16.60
N GLU A 353 -4.60 -6.35 16.87
CA GLU A 353 -3.74 -5.17 16.71
C GLU A 353 -2.70 -5.43 15.62
N THR A 354 -2.66 -4.56 14.62
CA THR A 354 -1.63 -4.57 13.58
C THR A 354 -0.90 -3.24 13.60
N SER A 355 0.42 -3.26 13.81
CA SER A 355 1.19 -2.03 13.94
C SER A 355 2.53 -2.05 13.21
N ASP A 356 2.72 -1.08 12.30
CA ASP A 356 3.92 -1.00 11.48
C ASP A 356 4.67 0.31 11.78
N LEU A 357 5.89 0.19 12.32
CA LEU A 357 6.68 1.33 12.78
C LEU A 357 7.98 1.51 12.00
N TYR A 358 8.04 2.58 11.21
CA TYR A 358 9.20 2.95 10.41
C TYR A 358 9.85 4.24 10.89
N LYS A 359 11.10 4.14 11.34
CA LYS A 359 11.91 5.29 11.81
C LYS A 359 13.17 5.46 10.96
N ASN A 360 13.40 6.69 10.48
CA ASN A 360 14.60 7.12 9.75
C ASN A 360 14.83 6.34 8.44
N ILE A 361 13.87 6.42 7.52
CA ILE A 361 14.00 5.81 6.18
C ILE A 361 14.83 6.73 5.28
N MET A 362 16.04 6.30 4.91
CA MET A 362 17.00 7.08 4.11
C MET A 362 17.11 6.62 2.64
N LYS A 363 16.36 5.60 2.21
CA LYS A 363 16.31 5.05 0.84
C LYS A 363 14.90 4.62 0.41
N PRO A 364 14.67 4.41 -0.90
CA PRO A 364 13.34 4.09 -1.39
C PRO A 364 12.75 2.87 -0.70
N MET A 365 11.46 2.90 -0.39
CA MET A 365 10.78 1.78 0.24
C MET A 365 9.46 1.50 -0.48
N VAL A 366 9.15 0.22 -0.64
CA VAL A 366 7.87 -0.27 -1.15
C VAL A 366 7.29 -1.23 -0.12
N LYS A 367 6.10 -0.95 0.41
CA LYS A 367 5.29 -1.87 1.22
C LYS A 367 4.06 -2.24 0.39
N VAL A 368 3.83 -3.52 0.18
CA VAL A 368 2.62 -4.07 -0.42
C VAL A 368 2.02 -5.06 0.57
N GLY A 369 0.77 -4.90 0.98
CA GLY A 369 0.18 -5.85 1.91
C GLY A 369 -1.25 -5.55 2.29
N ASN A 370 -2.04 -6.58 2.53
CA ASN A 370 -3.43 -6.47 2.91
C ASN A 370 -3.69 -7.22 4.21
N ASP A 371 -4.48 -6.61 5.09
CA ASP A 371 -4.84 -7.18 6.37
C ASP A 371 -6.32 -7.56 6.33
N PHE A 372 -6.65 -8.80 6.66
CA PHE A 372 -8.01 -9.33 6.60
C PHE A 372 -8.41 -9.95 7.93
N VAL A 373 -9.52 -9.44 8.49
CA VAL A 373 -10.12 -9.93 9.73
C VAL A 373 -11.55 -10.38 9.45
N SER A 374 -11.86 -11.66 9.65
CA SER A 374 -13.26 -12.11 9.45
C SER A 374 -14.14 -11.72 10.63
N GLN A 375 -13.73 -12.03 11.86
CA GLN A 375 -14.52 -11.77 13.06
C GLN A 375 -13.62 -11.32 14.21
N ALA A 376 -13.90 -10.14 14.75
CA ALA A 376 -13.26 -9.61 15.95
C ALA A 376 -14.27 -8.88 16.84
N LYS A 377 -13.90 -8.56 18.08
CA LYS A 377 -14.60 -7.55 18.87
C LYS A 377 -13.98 -6.18 18.56
N GLU A 378 -12.67 -6.07 18.65
CA GLU A 378 -11.92 -4.84 18.36
C GLU A 378 -10.83 -5.12 17.32
N VAL A 379 -10.70 -4.22 16.35
CA VAL A 379 -9.64 -4.25 15.33
C VAL A 379 -8.97 -2.89 15.29
N GLU A 380 -7.68 -2.85 15.64
CA GLU A 380 -6.84 -1.67 15.54
C GLU A 380 -5.75 -1.88 14.49
N THR A 381 -5.69 -1.00 13.51
CA THR A 381 -4.61 -0.99 12.52
C THR A 381 -3.91 0.36 12.55
N SER A 382 -2.59 0.36 12.81
CA SER A 382 -1.84 1.61 12.97
C SER A 382 -0.49 1.61 12.24
N ASP A 383 -0.26 2.66 11.45
CA ASP A 383 0.93 2.77 10.62
C ASP A 383 1.70 4.06 10.96
N LEU A 384 2.88 3.93 11.61
CA LEU A 384 3.66 5.07 12.09
C LEU A 384 4.97 5.25 11.31
N TYR A 385 5.03 6.34 10.55
CA TYR A 385 6.20 6.73 9.76
C TYR A 385 6.83 8.02 10.27
N LYS A 386 8.10 7.93 10.66
CA LYS A 386 8.87 9.09 11.17
C LYS A 386 10.17 9.29 10.41
N ASN A 387 10.39 10.53 9.96
CA ASN A 387 11.61 10.98 9.28
C ASN A 387 11.88 10.22 7.96
N ILE A 388 10.94 10.29 7.02
CA ILE A 388 11.11 9.70 5.68
C ILE A 388 11.94 10.64 4.80
N MET A 389 13.15 10.24 4.46
CA MET A 389 14.11 11.04 3.67
C MET A 389 14.25 10.60 2.21
N LYS A 390 13.51 9.57 1.76
CA LYS A 390 13.50 9.04 0.39
C LYS A 390 12.11 8.60 -0.08
N PRO A 391 11.91 8.41 -1.40
CA PRO A 391 10.59 8.08 -1.92
C PRO A 391 10.00 6.84 -1.27
N MET A 392 8.71 6.85 -0.98
CA MET A 392 8.03 5.71 -0.39
C MET A 392 6.74 5.42 -1.14
N VAL A 393 6.46 4.14 -1.36
CA VAL A 393 5.18 3.65 -1.89
C VAL A 393 4.61 2.67 -0.88
N LYS A 394 3.39 2.93 -0.40
CA LYS A 394 2.58 1.98 0.37
C LYS A 394 1.39 1.60 -0.51
N VAL A 395 1.19 0.31 -0.73
CA VAL A 395 -0.01 -0.26 -1.35
C VAL A 395 -0.61 -1.25 -0.36
N GLY A 396 -1.87 -1.10 0.01
CA GLY A 396 -2.48 -2.07 0.93
C GLY A 396 -3.88 -1.73 1.35
N ASN A 397 -4.65 -2.76 1.66
CA ASN A 397 -6.07 -2.65 2.03
C ASN A 397 -6.31 -3.33 3.39
N VAL A 398 -7.20 -2.76 4.20
CA VAL A 398 -7.74 -3.44 5.38
C VAL A 398 -9.14 -3.95 5.08
N LEU A 399 -9.43 -5.22 5.38
CA LEU A 399 -10.71 -5.86 5.12
C LEU A 399 -11.24 -6.48 6.43
N VAL A 400 -12.29 -5.90 6.99
CA VAL A 400 -12.95 -6.39 8.22
C VAL A 400 -14.37 -6.85 7.87
N SER A 401 -14.67 -8.13 8.09
CA SER A 401 -16.04 -8.63 7.83
C SER A 401 -16.98 -8.32 8.99
N GLN A 402 -16.60 -8.61 10.22
CA GLN A 402 -17.43 -8.33 11.41
C GLN A 402 -16.58 -7.89 12.59
N ALA A 403 -16.90 -6.73 13.16
CA ALA A 403 -16.30 -6.21 14.37
C ALA A 403 -17.33 -5.50 15.25
N LYS A 404 -17.00 -5.20 16.51
CA LYS A 404 -17.73 -4.20 17.30
C LYS A 404 -17.13 -2.83 17.03
N GLU A 405 -15.81 -2.69 17.15
CA GLU A 405 -15.08 -1.45 16.91
C GLU A 405 -13.95 -1.70 15.90
N VAL A 406 -13.79 -0.79 14.95
CA VAL A 406 -12.71 -0.80 13.96
C VAL A 406 -12.05 0.57 13.96
N GLU A 407 -10.77 0.61 14.31
CA GLU A 407 -9.94 1.80 14.24
C GLU A 407 -8.82 1.59 13.22
N THR A 408 -8.75 2.47 12.23
CA THR A 408 -7.64 2.49 11.26
C THR A 408 -6.96 3.84 11.32
N SER A 409 -5.65 3.86 11.56
CA SER A 409 -4.92 5.12 11.70
C SER A 409 -3.51 5.14 11.09
N GLY A 410 -3.13 6.31 10.58
CA GLY A 410 -1.81 6.52 9.99
C GLY A 410 -1.14 7.79 10.48
N LEU A 411 0.01 7.67 11.15
CA LEU A 411 0.78 8.83 11.62
C LEU A 411 2.05 9.04 10.80
N TYR A 412 2.07 10.12 10.03
CA TYR A 412 3.15 10.48 9.13
C TYR A 412 3.84 11.77 9.53
N LYS A 413 5.06 11.67 10.05
CA LYS A 413 5.82 12.81 10.58
C LYS A 413 7.13 13.05 9.84
N ASN A 414 7.34 14.31 9.43
CA ASN A 414 8.57 14.79 8.77
C ASN A 414 8.88 14.06 7.46
N ILE A 415 7.94 14.08 6.51
CA ILE A 415 8.14 13.51 5.18
C ILE A 415 8.96 14.48 4.31
N MET A 416 10.21 14.12 4.00
CA MET A 416 11.16 14.95 3.24
C MET A 416 11.35 14.51 1.78
N LYS A 417 10.63 13.49 1.30
CA LYS A 417 10.66 12.97 -0.08
C LYS A 417 9.28 12.51 -0.56
N PRO A 418 9.10 12.31 -1.88
CA PRO A 418 7.79 11.97 -2.42
C PRO A 418 7.20 10.73 -1.75
N MET A 419 5.92 10.75 -1.43
CA MET A 419 5.23 9.60 -0.86
C MET A 419 3.97 9.32 -1.66
N VAL A 420 3.71 8.04 -1.92
CA VAL A 420 2.48 7.55 -2.54
C VAL A 420 1.86 6.53 -1.58
N LYS A 421 0.64 6.79 -1.10
CA LYS A 421 -0.20 5.83 -0.35
C LYS A 421 -1.35 5.44 -1.29
N ILE A 422 -1.50 4.15 -1.55
CA ILE A 422 -2.62 3.57 -2.28
C ILE A 422 -3.25 2.52 -1.35
N GLY A 423 -4.54 2.61 -1.08
CA GLY A 423 -5.18 1.63 -0.21
C GLY A 423 -6.65 1.91 0.01
N ASN A 424 -7.43 0.86 0.18
CA ASN A 424 -8.85 0.94 0.46
C ASN A 424 -9.17 0.15 1.72
N ASP A 425 -9.97 0.72 2.62
CA ASP A 425 -10.41 0.03 3.81
C ASP A 425 -11.88 -0.39 3.66
N PHE A 426 -12.19 -1.65 3.93
CA PHE A 426 -13.52 -2.24 3.74
C PHE A 426 -14.01 -2.88 5.02
N VAL A 427 -15.11 -2.36 5.57
CA VAL A 427 -15.79 -2.87 6.76
C VAL A 427 -17.19 -3.33 6.36
N SER A 428 -17.49 -4.62 6.50
CA SER A 428 -18.85 -5.11 6.24
C SER A 428 -19.80 -4.77 7.37
N GLN A 429 -19.48 -5.12 8.61
CA GLN A 429 -20.35 -4.88 9.76
C GLN A 429 -19.53 -4.45 10.98
N ALA A 430 -19.89 -3.30 11.55
CA ALA A 430 -19.33 -2.78 12.79
C ALA A 430 -20.40 -2.09 13.65
N LYS A 431 -20.09 -1.80 14.91
CA LYS A 431 -20.85 -0.81 15.69
C LYS A 431 -20.24 0.57 15.47
N GLU A 432 -18.94 0.70 15.63
CA GLU A 432 -18.19 1.95 15.43
C GLU A 432 -17.04 1.71 14.44
N VAL A 433 -16.87 2.65 13.51
CA VAL A 433 -15.75 2.66 12.55
C VAL A 433 -15.11 4.04 12.61
N GLU A 434 -13.83 4.09 12.99
CA GLU A 434 -13.02 5.30 12.96
C GLU A 434 -11.86 5.11 11.99
N THR A 435 -11.74 6.03 11.03
CA THR A 435 -10.61 6.06 10.10
C THR A 435 -9.94 7.42 10.18
N SER A 436 -8.64 7.46 10.51
CA SER A 436 -7.94 8.74 10.62
C SER A 436 -6.46 8.73 10.25
N ASP A 437 -6.06 9.60 9.31
CA ASP A 437 -4.63 9.85 9.06
C ASP A 437 -4.18 11.22 9.59
N LEU A 438 -3.07 11.22 10.33
CA LEU A 438 -2.38 12.42 10.78
C LEU A 438 -1.07 12.65 10.01
N TYR A 439 -1.06 13.71 9.20
CA TYR A 439 0.12 14.15 8.47
C TYR A 439 0.73 15.43 9.06
N LYS A 440 2.00 15.35 9.47
CA LYS A 440 2.72 16.49 10.07
C LYS A 440 4.04 16.78 9.36
N ASN A 441 4.22 18.03 8.96
CA ASN A 441 5.43 18.56 8.32
C ASN A 441 5.79 17.84 7.01
N ILE A 442 4.88 17.88 6.03
CA ILE A 442 5.12 17.32 4.69
C ILE A 442 5.96 18.31 3.88
N MET A 443 7.21 17.97 3.58
CA MET A 443 8.17 18.81 2.87
C MET A 443 8.40 18.42 1.40
N LYS A 444 7.71 17.39 0.89
CA LYS A 444 7.79 16.90 -0.51
C LYS A 444 6.43 16.43 -1.04
N PRO A 445 6.30 16.26 -2.38
CA PRO A 445 5.01 15.92 -2.96
C PRO A 445 4.42 14.66 -2.35
N MET A 446 3.12 14.65 -2.12
CA MET A 446 2.43 13.49 -1.59
C MET A 446 1.21 13.19 -2.45
N VAL A 447 0.98 11.90 -2.70
CA VAL A 447 -0.23 11.39 -3.35
C VAL A 447 -0.87 10.36 -2.41
N LYS A 448 -2.10 10.59 -1.98
CA LYS A 448 -2.96 9.62 -1.30
C LYS A 448 -4.06 9.23 -2.30
N VAL A 449 -4.19 7.95 -2.61
CA VAL A 449 -5.28 7.37 -3.38
C VAL A 449 -5.94 6.30 -2.52
N GLY A 450 -7.23 6.39 -2.26
CA GLY A 450 -7.89 5.38 -1.44
C GLY A 450 -9.35 5.64 -1.22
N ASN A 451 -10.12 4.57 -1.05
CA ASN A 451 -11.55 4.64 -0.82
C ASN A 451 -11.90 3.81 0.41
N ASP A 452 -12.72 4.36 1.29
CA ASP A 452 -13.18 3.63 2.48
C ASP A 452 -14.63 3.19 2.29
N PHE A 453 -14.94 1.92 2.55
CA PHE A 453 -16.26 1.33 2.34
C PHE A 453 -16.78 0.70 3.62
N VAL A 454 -17.92 1.18 4.10
CA VAL A 454 -18.63 0.66 5.26
C VAL A 454 -20.01 0.17 4.82
N SER A 455 -20.29 -1.13 4.94
CA SER A 455 -21.63 -1.62 4.59
C SER A 455 -22.64 -1.27 5.69
N GLN A 456 -22.35 -1.63 6.94
CA GLN A 456 -23.25 -1.42 8.06
C GLN A 456 -22.47 -1.00 9.31
N ALA A 457 -22.84 0.14 9.89
CA ALA A 457 -22.31 0.63 11.15
C ALA A 457 -23.41 1.30 11.99
N LYS A 458 -23.15 1.56 13.28
CA LYS A 458 -23.94 2.53 14.05
C LYS A 458 -23.34 3.91 13.86
N GLU A 459 -22.05 4.06 14.06
CA GLU A 459 -21.31 5.32 13.92
C GLU A 459 -20.12 5.11 12.97
N VAL A 460 -19.92 6.07 12.08
CA VAL A 460 -18.77 6.12 11.15
C VAL A 460 -18.15 7.50 11.26
N ASP A 461 -16.90 7.58 11.69
CA ASP A 461 -16.10 8.80 11.67
C ASP A 461 -14.90 8.62 10.73
N THR A 462 -14.78 9.51 9.76
CA THR A 462 -13.65 9.55 8.83
C THR A 462 -12.99 10.92 8.90
N SER A 463 -11.73 10.98 9.34
CA SER A 463 -11.06 12.26 9.50
C SER A 463 -9.56 12.28 9.18
N ASP A 464 -9.15 13.14 8.24
CA ASP A 464 -7.73 13.38 8.01
C ASP A 464 -7.27 14.74 8.57
N LEU A 465 -6.15 14.72 9.29
CA LEU A 465 -5.52 15.93 9.82
C LEU A 465 -4.18 16.23 9.13
N TYR A 466 -4.13 17.32 8.37
CA TYR A 466 -2.94 17.79 7.68
C TYR A 466 -2.37 19.06 8.30
N ASN A 467 -1.17 18.96 8.86
CA ASN A 467 -0.45 20.07 9.49
C ASN A 467 0.86 20.39 8.76
N ASN A 468 1.01 21.66 8.35
CA ASN A 468 2.23 22.21 7.74
C ASN A 468 2.63 21.53 6.43
N ILE A 469 1.77 21.62 5.41
CA ILE A 469 2.05 21.11 4.06
C ILE A 469 2.92 22.11 3.30
N MET A 470 4.19 21.78 3.05
CA MET A 470 5.16 22.64 2.37
C MET A 470 5.44 22.28 0.91
N LYS A 471 4.78 21.25 0.35
CA LYS A 471 4.90 20.79 -1.04
C LYS A 471 3.58 20.31 -1.64
N PRO A 472 3.49 20.16 -2.98
CA PRO A 472 2.24 19.80 -3.61
C PRO A 472 1.62 18.53 -3.05
N MET A 473 0.33 18.52 -2.83
CA MET A 473 -0.38 17.35 -2.34
C MET A 473 -1.56 17.04 -3.24
N VAL A 474 -1.76 15.75 -3.52
CA VAL A 474 -2.93 15.24 -4.22
C VAL A 474 -3.59 14.19 -3.32
N LYS A 475 -4.84 14.40 -2.92
CA LYS A 475 -5.71 13.39 -2.29
C LYS A 475 -6.77 13.01 -3.33
N VAL A 476 -6.87 11.73 -3.66
CA VAL A 476 -7.93 11.16 -4.49
C VAL A 476 -8.60 10.07 -3.67
N GLY A 477 -9.91 10.15 -3.43
CA GLY A 477 -10.57 9.12 -2.65
C GLY A 477 -12.05 9.34 -2.47
N ASN A 478 -12.80 8.26 -2.34
CA ASN A 478 -14.25 8.30 -2.16
C ASN A 478 -14.62 7.42 -0.98
N ASP A 479 -15.46 7.95 -0.09
CA ASP A 479 -15.94 7.19 1.06
C ASP A 479 -17.38 6.73 0.80
N PHE A 480 -17.69 5.47 1.09
CA PHE A 480 -19.00 4.87 0.82
C PHE A 480 -19.55 4.22 2.08
N VAL A 481 -20.69 4.71 2.56
CA VAL A 481 -21.42 4.16 3.69
C VAL A 481 -22.79 3.69 3.21
N SER A 482 -23.08 2.38 3.29
CA SER A 482 -24.41 1.89 2.89
C SER A 482 -25.46 2.18 3.96
N GLN A 483 -25.18 1.84 5.21
CA GLN A 483 -26.13 2.00 6.32
C GLN A 483 -25.39 2.40 7.59
N ALA A 484 -25.77 3.55 8.17
CA ALA A 484 -25.30 4.02 9.46
C ALA A 484 -26.42 4.66 10.28
N LYS A 485 -26.20 4.91 11.58
CA LYS A 485 -27.03 5.85 12.34
C LYS A 485 -26.45 7.25 12.20
N GLU A 486 -25.17 7.41 12.45
CA GLU A 486 -24.43 8.68 12.35
C GLU A 486 -23.23 8.49 11.42
N VAL A 487 -23.01 9.45 10.53
CA VAL A 487 -21.84 9.52 9.65
C VAL A 487 -21.23 10.90 9.79
N GLU A 488 -19.99 10.96 10.25
CA GLU A 488 -19.19 12.16 10.33
C GLU A 488 -17.99 12.02 9.38
N THR A 489 -17.83 12.97 8.47
CA THR A 489 -16.67 13.02 7.56
C THR A 489 -16.02 14.40 7.68
N SER A 490 -14.78 14.46 8.15
CA SER A 490 -14.12 15.76 8.32
C SER A 490 -12.62 15.79 8.01
N ASP A 491 -12.21 16.67 7.08
CA ASP A 491 -10.79 16.94 6.88
C ASP A 491 -10.36 18.28 7.50
N LEU A 492 -9.25 18.27 8.23
CA LEU A 492 -8.65 19.46 8.83
C LEU A 492 -7.28 19.79 8.20
N TYR A 493 -7.22 20.90 7.48
CA TYR A 493 -6.00 21.41 6.85
C TYR A 493 -5.49 22.68 7.51
N LYS A 494 -4.29 22.61 8.10
CA LYS A 494 -3.62 23.76 8.72
C LYS A 494 -2.28 24.08 8.04
N ASN A 495 -2.10 25.36 7.71
CA ASN A 495 -0.86 25.94 7.17
C ASN A 495 -0.42 25.31 5.84
N ILE A 496 -1.26 25.40 4.81
CA ILE A 496 -0.95 24.90 3.46
C ILE A 496 -0.08 25.92 2.71
N MET A 497 1.20 25.60 2.48
CA MET A 497 2.17 26.48 1.84
C MET A 497 2.49 26.13 0.37
N LYS A 498 1.85 25.11 -0.22
CA LYS A 498 2.01 24.66 -1.62
C LYS A 498 0.71 24.18 -2.25
N PRO A 499 0.66 24.05 -3.61
CA PRO A 499 -0.57 23.70 -4.28
C PRO A 499 -1.18 22.41 -3.74
N MET A 500 -2.49 22.37 -3.57
CA MET A 500 -3.18 21.17 -3.11
C MET A 500 -4.33 20.87 -4.06
N VAL A 501 -4.51 19.59 -4.36
CA VAL A 501 -5.65 19.06 -5.11
C VAL A 501 -6.31 17.99 -4.24
N LYS A 502 -7.59 18.18 -3.89
CA LYS A 502 -8.46 17.13 -3.31
C LYS A 502 -9.48 16.77 -4.39
N VAL A 503 -9.56 15.49 -4.74
CA VAL A 503 -10.59 14.92 -5.60
C VAL A 503 -11.27 13.82 -4.82
N GLY A 504 -12.58 13.89 -4.60
CA GLY A 504 -13.24 12.83 -3.84
C GLY A 504 -14.72 13.05 -3.67
N ASN A 505 -15.47 11.96 -3.55
CA ASN A 505 -16.92 11.97 -3.42
C ASN A 505 -17.33 11.07 -2.27
N ASP A 506 -18.19 11.57 -1.40
CA ASP A 506 -18.69 10.79 -0.27
C ASP A 506 -20.13 10.33 -0.54
N PHE A 507 -20.40 9.04 -0.36
CA PHE A 507 -21.67 8.40 -0.70
C PHE A 507 -22.29 7.75 0.54
N VAL A 508 -23.42 8.27 1.00
CA VAL A 508 -24.20 7.70 2.09
C VAL A 508 -25.54 7.22 1.55
N SER A 509 -25.79 5.91 1.58
CA SER A 509 -27.08 5.38 1.11
C SER A 509 -28.18 5.60 2.15
N GLN A 510 -27.95 5.24 3.42
CA GLN A 510 -28.94 5.41 4.50
C GLN A 510 -28.26 5.81 5.81
N ALA A 511 -28.70 6.92 6.40
CA ALA A 511 -28.27 7.37 7.71
C ALA A 511 -29.43 7.99 8.52
N LYS A 512 -29.24 8.22 9.82
CA LYS A 512 -30.11 9.14 10.57
C LYS A 512 -29.53 10.55 10.48
N GLU A 513 -28.25 10.72 10.80
CA GLU A 513 -27.54 11.99 10.73
C GLU A 513 -26.29 11.83 9.85
N VAL A 514 -26.06 12.81 8.99
CA VAL A 514 -24.87 12.93 8.15
C VAL A 514 -24.29 14.31 8.35
N GLU A 515 -23.06 14.38 8.85
CA GLU A 515 -22.30 15.63 8.98
C GLU A 515 -21.04 15.54 8.11
N THR A 516 -20.92 16.43 7.14
CA THR A 516 -19.71 16.54 6.31
C THR A 516 -19.09 17.92 6.52
N SER A 517 -17.82 17.98 6.95
CA SER A 517 -17.18 19.27 7.16
C SER A 517 -15.69 19.32 6.88
N ASP A 518 -15.25 20.21 5.98
CA ASP A 518 -13.82 20.50 5.83
C ASP A 518 -13.43 21.82 6.48
N LEU A 519 -12.34 21.80 7.24
CA LEU A 519 -11.77 22.98 7.88
C LEU A 519 -10.40 23.35 7.31
N TYR A 520 -10.34 24.47 6.62
CA TYR A 520 -9.10 25.02 6.04
C TYR A 520 -8.63 26.27 6.77
N LYS A 521 -7.41 26.22 7.33
CA LYS A 521 -6.77 27.34 8.03
C LYS A 521 -5.44 27.70 7.40
N ASN A 522 -5.26 28.99 7.06
CA ASN A 522 -4.02 29.59 6.56
C ASN A 522 -3.52 28.98 5.23
N ILE A 523 -4.33 29.11 4.18
CA ILE A 523 -3.97 28.64 2.83
C ILE A 523 -3.10 29.70 2.13
N MET A 524 -1.83 29.39 1.89
CA MET A 524 -0.84 30.29 1.27
C MET A 524 -0.50 29.96 -0.19
N LYS A 525 -1.11 28.93 -0.79
CA LYS A 525 -0.90 28.51 -2.20
C LYS A 525 -2.18 28.02 -2.87
N PRO A 526 -2.20 27.89 -4.21
CA PRO A 526 -3.41 27.53 -4.92
C PRO A 526 -4.02 26.23 -4.42
N MET A 527 -5.32 26.17 -4.28
CA MET A 527 -6.02 24.96 -3.87
C MET A 527 -7.13 24.66 -4.86
N VAL A 528 -7.29 23.37 -5.19
CA VAL A 528 -8.39 22.85 -6.00
C VAL A 528 -9.07 21.75 -5.18
N LYS A 529 -10.35 21.93 -4.85
CA LYS A 529 -11.23 20.87 -4.31
C LYS A 529 -12.21 20.51 -5.41
N VAL A 530 -12.26 19.23 -5.79
CA VAL A 530 -13.27 18.67 -6.70
C VAL A 530 -13.97 17.55 -5.95
N GLY A 531 -15.27 17.61 -5.76
CA GLY A 531 -15.94 16.53 -5.04
C GLY A 531 -17.44 16.71 -4.95
N ASN A 532 -18.17 15.60 -4.91
CA ASN A 532 -19.62 15.59 -4.81
C ASN A 532 -20.04 14.67 -3.69
N ASP A 533 -20.93 15.13 -2.82
CA ASP A 533 -21.44 14.33 -1.72
C ASP A 533 -22.86 13.86 -2.06
N PHE A 534 -23.15 12.57 -1.88
CA PHE A 534 -24.42 11.95 -2.25
C PHE A 534 -25.05 11.24 -1.06
N VAL A 535 -26.19 11.75 -0.60
CA VAL A 535 -27.00 11.16 0.47
C VAL A 535 -28.32 10.69 -0.12
N SER A 536 -28.59 9.37 -0.10
CA SER A 536 -29.88 8.88 -0.62
C SER A 536 -31.00 9.10 0.40
N GLN A 537 -30.79 8.72 1.66
CA GLN A 537 -31.80 8.84 2.71
C GLN A 537 -31.16 9.21 4.04
N ALA A 538 -31.60 10.32 4.63
CA ALA A 538 -31.21 10.75 5.97
C ALA A 538 -32.39 11.35 6.74
N LYS A 539 -32.25 11.55 8.06
CA LYS A 539 -33.15 12.45 8.80
C LYS A 539 -32.59 13.87 8.73
N GLU A 540 -31.33 14.04 9.09
CA GLU A 540 -30.62 15.32 9.07
C GLU A 540 -29.34 15.20 8.24
N VAL A 541 -29.08 16.20 7.41
CA VAL A 541 -27.85 16.33 6.62
C VAL A 541 -27.30 17.72 6.86
N ASP A 542 -26.12 17.83 7.45
CA ASP A 542 -25.34 19.07 7.55
C ASP A 542 -24.08 18.95 6.68
N THR A 543 -23.91 19.88 5.77
CA THR A 543 -22.70 20.01 4.96
C THR A 543 -22.10 21.40 5.19
N SER A 544 -20.89 21.46 5.73
CA SER A 544 -20.27 22.75 6.03
C SER A 544 -18.76 22.82 5.82
N ASP A 545 -18.31 23.73 4.94
CA ASP A 545 -16.88 24.02 4.83
C ASP A 545 -16.52 25.36 5.50
N LEU A 546 -15.46 25.34 6.33
CA LEU A 546 -14.92 26.54 6.97
C LEU A 546 -13.54 26.90 6.42
N TYR A 547 -13.46 28.04 5.74
CA TYR A 547 -12.22 28.59 5.18
C TYR A 547 -11.76 29.85 5.91
N ASN A 548 -10.59 29.78 6.54
CA ASN A 548 -9.97 30.90 7.24
C ASN A 548 -8.62 31.28 6.63
N ASN A 549 -8.46 32.57 6.32
CA ASN A 549 -7.21 33.19 5.85
C ASN A 549 -6.69 32.60 4.52
N ILE A 550 -7.48 32.73 3.45
CA ILE A 550 -7.07 32.31 2.10
C ILE A 550 -6.21 33.40 1.44
N MET A 551 -4.92 33.13 1.25
CA MET A 551 -3.95 34.07 0.67
C MET A 551 -3.55 33.78 -0.78
N LYS A 552 -4.12 32.75 -1.42
CA LYS A 552 -3.87 32.33 -2.82
C LYS A 552 -5.13 31.84 -3.54
N PRO A 553 -5.09 31.73 -4.88
CA PRO A 553 -6.28 31.36 -5.64
C PRO A 553 -6.87 30.04 -5.18
N MET A 554 -8.19 29.96 -5.08
CA MET A 554 -8.87 28.74 -4.70
C MET A 554 -9.95 28.43 -5.72
N VAL A 555 -10.08 27.16 -6.08
CA VAL A 555 -11.15 26.63 -6.92
C VAL A 555 -11.84 25.51 -6.14
N LYS A 556 -13.13 25.65 -5.82
CA LYS A 556 -14.01 24.58 -5.32
C LYS A 556 -14.95 24.23 -6.47
N VAL A 557 -14.98 22.96 -6.87
CA VAL A 557 -15.94 22.40 -7.82
C VAL A 557 -16.64 21.25 -7.13
N GLY A 558 -17.95 21.27 -7.00
CA GLY A 558 -18.64 20.19 -6.33
C GLY A 558 -20.13 20.34 -6.26
N ASN A 559 -20.85 19.24 -6.22
CA ASN A 559 -22.31 19.22 -6.16
C ASN A 559 -22.75 18.28 -5.05
N ASP A 560 -23.66 18.75 -4.20
CA ASP A 560 -24.20 17.91 -3.13
C ASP A 560 -25.61 17.44 -3.53
N PHE A 561 -25.87 16.14 -3.39
CA PHE A 561 -27.10 15.49 -3.81
C PHE A 561 -27.76 14.80 -2.63
N VAL A 562 -28.93 15.30 -2.21
CA VAL A 562 -29.76 14.68 -1.19
C VAL A 562 -31.06 14.20 -1.83
N SER A 563 -31.28 12.89 -1.86
CA SER A 563 -32.52 12.35 -2.44
C SER A 563 -33.70 12.50 -1.47
N GLN A 564 -33.53 12.12 -0.19
CA GLN A 564 -34.58 12.24 0.83
C GLN A 564 -33.99 12.61 2.19
N ALA A 565 -34.48 13.70 2.78
CA ALA A 565 -34.14 14.11 4.14
C ALA A 565 -35.36 14.70 4.89
N LYS A 566 -35.26 14.87 6.21
CA LYS A 566 -36.19 15.73 6.95
C LYS A 566 -35.64 17.15 6.94
N GLU A 567 -34.40 17.33 7.34
CA GLU A 567 -33.70 18.63 7.38
C GLU A 567 -32.40 18.52 6.58
N VAL A 568 -32.13 19.53 5.77
CA VAL A 568 -30.89 19.69 5.01
C VAL A 568 -30.36 21.08 5.30
N GLU A 569 -29.18 21.14 5.91
CA GLU A 569 -28.42 22.37 6.13
C GLU A 569 -27.16 22.31 5.29
N THR A 570 -26.94 23.34 4.48
CA THR A 570 -25.70 23.51 3.73
C THR A 570 -25.12 24.88 4.03
N SER A 571 -23.88 24.94 4.51
CA SER A 571 -23.27 26.23 4.84
C SER A 571 -21.78 26.32 4.63
N ASP A 572 -21.33 27.24 3.76
CA ASP A 572 -19.90 27.56 3.68
C ASP A 572 -19.57 28.87 4.40
N LEU A 573 -18.54 28.83 5.25
CA LEU A 573 -18.03 30.00 5.95
C LEU A 573 -16.64 30.42 5.44
N TYR A 574 -16.57 31.58 4.79
CA TYR A 574 -15.33 32.15 4.28
C TYR A 574 -14.91 33.41 5.03
N LYS A 575 -13.77 33.34 5.72
CA LYS A 575 -13.18 34.47 6.46
C LYS A 575 -11.81 34.88 5.89
N ASN A 576 -11.65 36.17 5.61
CA ASN A 576 -10.40 36.82 5.19
C ASN A 576 -9.83 36.27 3.87
N ILE A 577 -10.59 36.40 2.78
CA ILE A 577 -10.14 36.00 1.43
C ILE A 577 -9.29 37.13 0.81
N MET A 578 -8.00 36.86 0.60
CA MET A 578 -7.04 37.82 0.05
C MET A 578 -6.62 37.55 -1.40
N LYS A 579 -7.16 36.52 -2.07
CA LYS A 579 -6.86 36.13 -3.47
C LYS A 579 -8.10 35.63 -4.21
N PRO A 580 -8.03 35.54 -5.56
CA PRO A 580 -9.18 35.16 -6.35
C PRO A 580 -9.77 33.83 -5.92
N MET A 581 -11.09 33.74 -5.85
CA MET A 581 -11.76 32.49 -5.51
C MET A 581 -12.81 32.19 -6.57
N VAL A 582 -12.90 30.92 -6.95
CA VAL A 582 -13.94 30.39 -7.83
C VAL A 582 -14.62 29.24 -7.09
N LYS A 583 -15.92 29.37 -6.82
CA LYS A 583 -16.80 28.28 -6.35
C LYS A 583 -17.70 27.94 -7.53
N VAL A 584 -17.69 26.68 -7.95
CA VAL A 584 -18.62 26.12 -8.95
C VAL A 584 -19.33 24.96 -8.27
N GLY A 585 -20.65 24.98 -8.16
CA GLY A 585 -21.33 23.87 -7.52
C GLY A 585 -22.82 24.03 -7.49
N ASN A 586 -23.53 22.91 -7.52
CA ASN A 586 -24.98 22.87 -7.53
C ASN A 586 -25.46 21.89 -6.47
N ASP A 587 -26.39 22.32 -5.63
CA ASP A 587 -26.95 21.45 -4.61
C ASP A 587 -28.33 20.97 -5.05
N PHE A 588 -28.58 19.67 -4.95
CA PHE A 588 -29.80 19.01 -5.44
C PHE A 588 -30.49 18.29 -4.29
N VAL A 589 -31.65 18.81 -3.89
CA VAL A 589 -32.52 18.18 -2.89
C VAL A 589 -33.79 17.70 -3.58
N SER A 590 -34.00 16.37 -3.65
CA SER A 590 -35.22 15.84 -4.27
C SER A 590 -36.42 15.98 -3.32
N GLN A 591 -36.28 15.58 -2.06
CA GLN A 591 -37.35 15.67 -1.06
C GLN A 591 -36.81 16.02 0.32
N ALA A 592 -37.32 17.10 0.91
CA ALA A 592 -37.03 17.50 2.28
C ALA A 592 -38.26 18.06 3.00
N LYS A 593 -38.22 18.21 4.32
CA LYS A 593 -39.19 19.05 5.05
C LYS A 593 -38.65 20.48 5.09
N GLU A 594 -37.43 20.66 5.56
CA GLU A 594 -36.74 21.95 5.64
C GLU A 594 -35.42 21.87 4.89
N VAL A 595 -35.13 22.90 4.10
CA VAL A 595 -33.87 23.08 3.39
C VAL A 595 -33.36 24.47 3.73
N GLU A 596 -32.21 24.55 4.40
CA GLU A 596 -31.51 25.79 4.67
C GLU A 596 -30.17 25.77 3.92
N THR A 597 -29.95 26.78 3.09
CA THR A 597 -28.69 26.96 2.38
C THR A 597 -28.14 28.34 2.71
N SER A 598 -26.92 28.42 3.25
CA SER A 598 -26.35 29.71 3.62
C SER A 598 -24.84 29.80 3.48
N ASP A 599 -24.36 30.71 2.62
CA ASP A 599 -22.94 31.04 2.60
C ASP A 599 -22.65 32.35 3.35
N LEU A 600 -21.68 32.31 4.26
CA LEU A 600 -21.21 33.50 4.97
C LEU A 600 -19.81 33.92 4.49
N TYR A 601 -19.73 35.07 3.85
CA TYR A 601 -18.49 35.67 3.38
C TYR A 601 -18.10 36.91 4.18
N LYS A 602 -16.91 36.89 4.80
CA LYS A 602 -16.39 38.00 5.59
C LYS A 602 -15.00 38.44 5.11
N ASN A 603 -14.86 39.74 4.84
CA ASN A 603 -13.62 40.41 4.46
C ASN A 603 -13.01 39.89 3.13
N ILE A 604 -13.75 40.04 2.03
CA ILE A 604 -13.27 39.66 0.69
C ILE A 604 -12.44 40.80 0.09
N MET A 605 -11.14 40.58 -0.11
CA MET A 605 -10.19 41.58 -0.63
C MET A 605 -9.73 41.35 -2.07
N LYS A 606 -10.24 40.31 -2.76
CA LYS A 606 -9.90 39.96 -4.16
C LYS A 606 -11.10 39.44 -4.95
N PRO A 607 -10.99 39.37 -6.29
CA PRO A 607 -12.12 38.98 -7.12
C PRO A 607 -12.69 37.62 -6.73
N MET A 608 -14.00 37.50 -6.71
CA MET A 608 -14.67 36.24 -6.40
C MET A 608 -15.68 35.92 -7.49
N VAL A 609 -15.74 34.65 -7.89
CA VAL A 609 -16.74 34.12 -8.81
C VAL A 609 -17.44 32.96 -8.09
N LYS A 610 -18.74 33.07 -7.84
CA LYS A 610 -19.62 31.96 -7.42
C LYS A 610 -20.48 31.61 -8.64
N VAL A 611 -20.42 30.37 -9.09
CA VAL A 611 -21.31 29.81 -10.11
C VAL A 611 -22.03 28.64 -9.47
N GLY A 612 -23.35 28.65 -9.40
CA GLY A 612 -24.05 27.53 -8.79
C GLY A 612 -25.54 27.66 -8.84
N ASN A 613 -26.24 26.54 -8.89
CA ASN A 613 -27.69 26.48 -8.95
C ASN A 613 -28.17 25.48 -7.92
N ASP A 614 -29.12 25.89 -7.09
CA ASP A 614 -29.69 25.01 -6.09
C ASP A 614 -31.06 24.51 -6.57
N PHE A 615 -31.27 23.20 -6.56
CA PHE A 615 -32.46 22.55 -7.09
C PHE A 615 -33.20 21.81 -5.97
N VAL A 616 -34.36 22.32 -5.58
CA VAL A 616 -35.26 21.69 -4.63
C VAL A 616 -36.50 21.20 -5.36
N SER A 617 -36.69 19.89 -5.46
CA SER A 617 -37.89 19.36 -6.12
C SER A 617 -39.12 19.46 -5.21
N GLN A 618 -39.02 19.04 -3.95
CA GLN A 618 -40.12 19.12 -2.99
C GLN A 618 -39.61 19.44 -1.58
N ALA A 619 -40.15 20.51 -0.99
CA ALA A 619 -39.90 20.89 0.40
C ALA A 619 -41.17 21.43 1.09
N LYS A 620 -41.16 21.55 2.42
CA LYS A 620 -42.17 22.37 3.12
C LYS A 620 -41.65 23.81 3.22
N GLU A 621 -40.44 23.98 3.71
CA GLU A 621 -39.77 25.28 3.86
C GLU A 621 -38.43 25.23 3.15
N VAL A 622 -38.11 26.29 2.42
CA VAL A 622 -36.82 26.51 1.77
C VAL A 622 -36.35 27.90 2.16
N ASP A 623 -35.23 27.98 2.88
CA ASP A 623 -34.52 29.23 3.15
C ASP A 623 -33.16 29.20 2.43
N THR A 624 -32.93 30.21 1.62
CA THR A 624 -31.66 30.43 0.91
C THR A 624 -31.14 31.81 1.29
N SER A 625 -30.01 31.87 1.99
CA SER A 625 -29.47 33.15 2.43
C SER A 625 -27.95 33.27 2.36
N ASP A 626 -27.44 34.17 1.50
CA ASP A 626 -26.02 34.50 1.53
C ASP A 626 -25.75 35.80 2.30
N LEU A 627 -24.79 35.77 3.22
CA LEU A 627 -24.34 36.95 3.96
C LEU A 627 -22.94 37.40 3.53
N TYR A 628 -22.87 38.58 2.90
CA TYR A 628 -21.64 39.21 2.44
C TYR A 628 -21.27 40.45 3.26
N ASN A 629 -20.17 40.35 4.00
CA ASN A 629 -19.64 41.44 4.81
C ASN A 629 -18.26 41.91 4.32
N ASN A 630 -18.14 43.22 4.06
CA ASN A 630 -16.89 43.91 3.70
C ASN A 630 -16.25 43.40 2.39
N ILE A 631 -16.94 43.61 1.26
CA ILE A 631 -16.42 43.28 -0.07
C ILE A 631 -15.62 44.45 -0.65
N MET A 632 -14.31 44.26 -0.85
CA MET A 632 -13.39 45.30 -1.34
C MET A 632 -12.92 45.09 -2.78
N LYS A 633 -13.38 44.06 -3.50
CA LYS A 633 -13.00 43.73 -4.89
C LYS A 633 -14.18 43.21 -5.70
N PRO A 634 -14.03 43.15 -7.05
CA PRO A 634 -15.13 42.75 -7.90
C PRO A 634 -15.67 41.37 -7.55
N MET A 635 -16.98 41.22 -7.54
CA MET A 635 -17.63 39.95 -7.28
C MET A 635 -18.60 39.64 -8.40
N VAL A 636 -18.61 38.38 -8.84
CA VAL A 636 -19.57 37.84 -9.79
C VAL A 636 -20.27 36.65 -9.13
N LYS A 637 -21.58 36.74 -8.91
CA LYS A 637 -22.45 35.61 -8.54
C LYS A 637 -23.26 35.27 -9.79
N VAL A 638 -23.15 34.04 -10.28
CA VAL A 638 -23.99 33.50 -11.33
C VAL A 638 -24.72 32.30 -10.76
N GLY A 639 -26.04 32.31 -10.72
CA GLY A 639 -26.75 31.17 -10.15
C GLY A 639 -28.25 31.28 -10.25
N ASN A 640 -28.93 30.15 -10.31
CA ASN A 640 -30.36 30.08 -10.42
C ASN A 640 -30.86 29.07 -9.40
N ASP A 641 -31.84 29.47 -8.59
CA ASP A 641 -32.43 28.58 -7.61
C ASP A 641 -33.77 28.08 -8.13
N PHE A 642 -33.96 26.76 -8.17
CA PHE A 642 -35.12 26.10 -8.74
C PHE A 642 -35.88 25.35 -7.66
N VAL A 643 -37.06 25.86 -7.29
CA VAL A 643 -37.98 25.20 -6.37
C VAL A 643 -39.21 24.72 -7.14
N SER A 644 -39.38 23.41 -7.28
CA SER A 644 -40.55 22.88 -7.98
C SER A 644 -41.81 22.97 -7.11
N GLN A 645 -41.73 22.53 -5.84
CA GLN A 645 -42.87 22.57 -4.92
C GLN A 645 -42.42 22.89 -3.49
N ALA A 646 -42.98 23.94 -2.89
CA ALA A 646 -42.78 24.30 -1.49
C ALA A 646 -44.07 24.81 -0.83
N LYS A 647 -44.10 24.92 0.50
CA LYS A 647 -45.13 25.71 1.19
C LYS A 647 -44.63 27.14 1.33
N GLU A 648 -43.45 27.32 1.89
CA GLU A 648 -42.79 28.62 2.07
C GLU A 648 -41.42 28.59 1.39
N VAL A 649 -41.11 29.65 0.66
CA VAL A 649 -39.81 29.89 0.05
C VAL A 649 -39.35 31.28 0.48
N GLU A 650 -38.25 31.33 1.23
CA GLU A 650 -37.57 32.55 1.60
C GLU A 650 -36.20 32.58 0.91
N THR A 651 -35.95 33.64 0.15
CA THR A 651 -34.64 33.88 -0.46
C THR A 651 -34.16 35.25 -0.05
N SER A 652 -33.03 35.33 0.67
CA SER A 652 -32.51 36.62 1.12
C SER A 652 -30.99 36.74 1.09
N ASP A 653 -30.47 37.65 0.25
CA ASP A 653 -29.05 37.98 0.32
C ASP A 653 -28.82 39.27 1.14
N LEU A 654 -27.87 39.22 2.07
CA LEU A 654 -27.47 40.38 2.87
C LEU A 654 -26.08 40.90 2.47
N TYR A 655 -26.04 42.10 1.90
CA TYR A 655 -24.82 42.76 1.45
C TYR A 655 -24.48 43.97 2.32
N LYS A 656 -23.37 43.90 3.07
CA LYS A 656 -22.88 45.00 3.92
C LYS A 656 -21.49 45.47 3.48
N ASN A 657 -21.35 46.78 3.28
CA ASN A 657 -20.08 47.47 3.00
C ASN A 657 -19.39 47.03 1.69
N ILE A 658 -20.04 47.24 0.54
CA ILE A 658 -19.46 46.93 -0.77
C ILE A 658 -18.73 48.14 -1.35
N MET A 659 -17.43 47.98 -1.61
CA MET A 659 -16.55 49.04 -2.09
C MET A 659 -16.08 48.88 -3.54
N LYS A 660 -16.51 47.83 -4.26
CA LYS A 660 -16.12 47.53 -5.66
C LYS A 660 -17.29 47.00 -6.48
N PRO A 661 -17.14 46.96 -7.83
CA PRO A 661 -18.23 46.54 -8.69
C PRO A 661 -18.72 45.14 -8.37
N MET A 662 -20.03 44.94 -8.39
CA MET A 662 -20.64 43.63 -8.18
C MET A 662 -21.56 43.33 -9.36
N VAL A 663 -21.53 42.08 -9.82
CA VAL A 663 -22.44 41.54 -10.82
C VAL A 663 -23.14 40.32 -10.19
N LYS A 664 -24.45 40.39 -10.02
CA LYS A 664 -25.31 39.24 -9.70
C LYS A 664 -26.07 38.91 -10.98
N VAL A 665 -25.89 37.70 -11.50
CA VAL A 665 -26.66 37.15 -12.62
C VAL A 665 -27.40 35.94 -12.11
N GLY A 666 -28.72 35.92 -12.16
CA GLY A 666 -29.45 34.78 -11.64
C GLY A 666 -30.94 34.89 -11.77
N ASN A 667 -31.62 33.76 -11.85
CA ASN A 667 -33.06 33.68 -11.99
C ASN A 667 -33.56 32.66 -10.97
N ASP A 668 -34.52 33.07 -10.14
CA ASP A 668 -35.12 32.15 -9.18
C ASP A 668 -36.45 31.65 -9.74
N PHE A 669 -36.61 30.33 -9.84
CA PHE A 669 -37.77 29.68 -10.43
C PHE A 669 -38.55 28.91 -9.37
N VAL A 670 -39.74 29.40 -9.03
CA VAL A 670 -40.68 28.72 -8.15
C VAL A 670 -41.88 28.26 -8.96
N SER A 671 -42.04 26.94 -9.13
CA SER A 671 -43.20 26.43 -9.88
C SER A 671 -44.48 26.49 -9.05
N GLN A 672 -44.44 26.05 -7.79
CA GLN A 672 -45.60 26.06 -6.89
C GLN A 672 -45.17 26.35 -5.44
N ALA A 673 -45.77 27.39 -4.85
CA ALA A 673 -45.61 27.72 -3.43
C ALA A 673 -46.92 28.23 -2.80
N LYS A 674 -47.00 28.30 -1.47
CA LYS A 674 -48.07 29.06 -0.80
C LYS A 674 -47.60 30.50 -0.60
N GLU A 675 -46.43 30.67 -0.01
CA GLU A 675 -45.79 31.97 0.23
C GLU A 675 -44.40 31.96 -0.40
N VAL A 676 -44.06 33.05 -1.08
CA VAL A 676 -42.74 33.30 -1.66
C VAL A 676 -42.31 34.68 -1.20
N GLU A 677 -41.23 34.74 -0.43
CA GLU A 677 -40.60 35.98 0.00
C GLU A 677 -39.20 36.06 -0.60
N THR A 678 -38.97 37.09 -1.40
CA THR A 678 -37.64 37.38 -1.97
C THR A 678 -37.22 38.76 -1.51
N SER A 679 -36.12 38.84 -0.76
CA SER A 679 -35.62 40.12 -0.27
C SER A 679 -34.10 40.21 -0.20
N ASP A 680 -33.51 41.13 -0.97
CA ASP A 680 -32.10 41.46 -0.81
C ASP A 680 -31.94 42.73 0.04
N LEU A 681 -31.04 42.69 1.03
CA LEU A 681 -30.68 43.86 1.84
C LEU A 681 -29.28 44.38 1.48
N TYR A 682 -29.23 45.58 0.91
CA TYR A 682 -28.00 46.28 0.53
C TYR A 682 -27.70 47.46 1.44
N LYS A 683 -26.59 47.39 2.18
CA LYS A 683 -26.16 48.46 3.09
C LYS A 683 -24.76 48.95 2.76
N ASN A 684 -24.62 50.27 2.58
CA ASN A 684 -23.35 50.97 2.34
C ASN A 684 -22.63 50.54 1.04
N ILE A 685 -23.25 50.79 -0.11
CA ILE A 685 -22.71 50.45 -1.43
C ILE A 685 -22.04 51.68 -2.06
N MET A 686 -20.73 51.58 -2.32
CA MET A 686 -19.89 52.70 -2.80
C MET A 686 -19.47 52.61 -4.27
N LYS A 687 -19.82 51.53 -4.99
CA LYS A 687 -19.43 51.28 -6.39
C LYS A 687 -20.58 50.71 -7.21
N PRO A 688 -20.46 50.73 -8.55
CA PRO A 688 -21.54 50.28 -9.41
C PRO A 688 -21.92 48.83 -9.15
N MET A 689 -23.21 48.54 -9.16
CA MET A 689 -23.71 47.18 -9.03
C MET A 689 -24.66 46.91 -10.19
N VAL A 690 -24.54 45.70 -10.74
CA VAL A 690 -25.41 45.19 -11.80
C VAL A 690 -26.09 43.93 -11.27
N LYS A 691 -27.42 43.96 -11.16
CA LYS A 691 -28.26 42.78 -10.92
C LYS A 691 -28.94 42.47 -12.25
N VAL A 692 -28.68 41.29 -12.82
CA VAL A 692 -29.34 40.77 -14.01
C VAL A 692 -30.09 39.52 -13.61
N GLY A 693 -31.41 39.50 -13.73
CA GLY A 693 -32.15 38.35 -13.25
C GLY A 693 -33.64 38.47 -13.47
N ASN A 694 -34.31 37.34 -13.60
CA ASN A 694 -35.75 37.24 -13.71
C ASN A 694 -36.22 36.22 -12.69
N ASP A 695 -37.09 36.63 -11.77
CA ASP A 695 -37.69 35.69 -10.84
C ASP A 695 -39.03 35.22 -11.42
N PHE A 696 -39.22 33.91 -11.53
CA PHE A 696 -40.39 33.30 -12.15
C PHE A 696 -41.17 32.50 -11.10
N VAL A 697 -42.37 32.97 -10.78
CA VAL A 697 -43.32 32.27 -9.93
C VAL A 697 -44.51 31.83 -10.78
N SER A 698 -44.65 30.53 -11.01
CA SER A 698 -45.81 30.04 -11.77
C SER A 698 -47.09 30.10 -10.93
N GLN A 699 -47.08 29.58 -9.70
CA GLN A 699 -48.26 29.57 -8.84
C GLN A 699 -47.89 29.84 -7.37
N ALA A 700 -48.48 30.88 -6.79
CA ALA A 700 -48.37 31.20 -5.38
C ALA A 700 -49.71 31.69 -4.80
N LYS A 701 -49.86 31.70 -3.47
CA LYS A 701 -50.96 32.43 -2.82
C LYS A 701 -50.52 33.88 -2.58
N GLU A 702 -49.36 34.06 -1.95
CA GLU A 702 -48.75 35.35 -1.65
C GLU A 702 -47.33 35.37 -2.22
N VAL A 703 -46.98 36.49 -2.86
CA VAL A 703 -45.63 36.77 -3.36
C VAL A 703 -45.22 38.14 -2.86
N GLU A 704 -44.16 38.19 -2.06
CA GLU A 704 -43.53 39.42 -1.61
C GLU A 704 -42.13 39.53 -2.23
N THR A 705 -41.91 40.62 -2.96
CA THR A 705 -40.63 40.93 -3.61
C THR A 705 -40.20 42.32 -3.16
N SER A 706 -39.21 42.39 -2.27
CA SER A 706 -38.75 43.67 -1.74
C SER A 706 -37.25 43.72 -1.53
N ASP A 707 -36.55 44.59 -2.27
CA ASP A 707 -35.16 44.88 -1.99
C ASP A 707 -35.05 46.13 -1.08
N LEU A 708 -34.24 46.05 -0.02
CA LEU A 708 -33.95 47.19 0.85
C LEU A 708 -32.56 47.77 0.56
N TYR A 709 -32.52 49.01 0.09
CA TYR A 709 -31.29 49.73 -0.21
C TYR A 709 -31.04 50.87 0.78
N LYS A 710 -29.89 50.84 1.45
CA LYS A 710 -29.48 51.87 2.41
C LYS A 710 -28.07 52.39 2.12
N ASN A 711 -27.95 53.71 1.96
CA ASN A 711 -26.69 54.43 1.73
C ASN A 711 -25.97 54.02 0.42
N ILE A 712 -26.58 54.29 -0.73
CA ILE A 712 -26.05 53.95 -2.06
C ILE A 712 -25.44 55.20 -2.73
N MET A 713 -24.13 55.16 -3.03
CA MET A 713 -23.38 56.32 -3.53
C MET A 713 -23.06 56.30 -5.04
N LYS A 714 -23.30 55.18 -5.73
CA LYS A 714 -22.94 54.97 -7.15
C LYS A 714 -24.10 54.37 -7.95
N PRO A 715 -24.04 54.45 -9.29
CA PRO A 715 -25.13 53.97 -10.14
C PRO A 715 -25.36 52.49 -9.94
N MET A 716 -26.63 52.10 -9.88
CA MET A 716 -27.05 50.71 -9.84
C MET A 716 -27.88 50.42 -11.08
N VAL A 717 -27.64 49.26 -11.69
CA VAL A 717 -28.40 48.79 -12.83
C VAL A 717 -29.08 47.49 -12.42
N LYS A 718 -30.42 47.49 -12.42
CA LYS A 718 -31.25 46.28 -12.24
C LYS A 718 -31.85 45.99 -13.62
N VAL A 719 -31.45 44.88 -14.24
CA VAL A 719 -31.99 44.43 -15.53
C VAL A 719 -32.73 43.13 -15.28
N GLY A 720 -34.03 43.09 -15.51
CA GLY A 720 -34.80 41.94 -15.06
C GLY A 720 -36.30 42.16 -15.11
N ASN A 721 -37.02 41.07 -15.35
CA ASN A 721 -38.47 41.01 -15.31
C ASN A 721 -38.86 39.94 -14.31
N ASP A 722 -39.62 40.31 -13.29
CA ASP A 722 -40.22 39.33 -12.40
C ASP A 722 -41.55 38.88 -13.00
N PHE A 723 -41.74 37.59 -13.18
CA PHE A 723 -42.93 37.01 -13.80
C PHE A 723 -43.71 36.19 -12.79
N VAL A 724 -44.94 36.62 -12.50
CA VAL A 724 -45.89 35.87 -11.68
C VAL A 724 -47.07 35.44 -12.56
N SER A 725 -47.18 34.14 -12.85
CA SER A 725 -48.30 33.66 -13.66
C SER A 725 -49.60 33.76 -12.86
N GLN A 726 -49.65 33.20 -11.65
CA GLN A 726 -50.86 33.16 -10.83
C GLN A 726 -50.53 33.40 -9.35
N ALA A 727 -51.13 34.45 -8.78
CA ALA A 727 -51.05 34.76 -7.35
C ALA A 727 -52.41 35.26 -6.80
N LYS A 728 -52.66 35.19 -5.49
CA LYS A 728 -53.80 35.88 -4.88
C LYS A 728 -53.42 37.34 -4.63
N GLU A 729 -52.29 37.52 -3.97
CA GLU A 729 -51.72 38.81 -3.59
C GLU A 729 -50.25 38.86 -4.05
N VAL A 730 -49.87 39.99 -4.64
CA VAL A 730 -48.48 40.29 -5.01
C VAL A 730 -48.14 41.65 -4.42
N ASP A 731 -47.16 41.69 -3.51
CA ASP A 731 -46.53 42.93 -3.05
C ASP A 731 -45.13 43.05 -3.66
N SER A 732 -44.90 44.17 -4.32
CA SER A 732 -43.66 44.46 -5.03
C SER A 732 -43.23 45.90 -4.73
N GLY A 733 -42.18 46.06 -3.93
CA GLY A 733 -41.79 47.38 -3.47
C GLY A 733 -40.36 47.41 -2.99
N ASP A 734 -39.50 48.14 -3.71
CA ASP A 734 -38.14 48.38 -3.24
C ASP A 734 -38.13 49.59 -2.28
N LEU A 735 -37.45 49.45 -1.14
CA LEU A 735 -37.30 50.53 -0.15
C LEU A 735 -35.92 51.18 -0.28
N TYR A 736 -35.91 52.47 -0.58
CA TYR A 736 -34.71 53.24 -0.90
C TYR A 736 -34.45 54.33 0.14
N ASN A 737 -33.35 54.20 0.88
CA ASN A 737 -32.95 55.14 1.92
C ASN A 737 -31.55 55.72 1.66
N ASN A 738 -31.44 57.05 1.52
CA ASN A 738 -30.19 57.80 1.30
C ASN A 738 -29.44 57.41 0.00
N ILE A 739 -30.03 57.73 -1.16
CA ILE A 739 -29.43 57.46 -2.49
C ILE A 739 -28.92 58.75 -3.14
N MET A 740 -27.68 58.73 -3.61
CA MET A 740 -26.98 59.90 -4.16
C MET A 740 -26.87 59.91 -5.70
N LYS A 741 -27.09 58.79 -6.40
CA LYS A 741 -26.85 58.66 -7.84
C LYS A 741 -27.98 57.89 -8.55
N PRO A 742 -28.16 58.10 -9.87
CA PRO A 742 -29.28 57.50 -10.60
C PRO A 742 -29.21 55.98 -10.56
N MET A 743 -30.36 55.38 -10.26
CA MET A 743 -30.64 53.97 -10.49
C MET A 743 -31.31 53.81 -11.84
N VAL A 744 -30.92 52.76 -12.55
CA VAL A 744 -31.47 52.39 -13.85
C VAL A 744 -32.10 51.01 -13.68
N LYS A 745 -33.43 50.97 -13.51
CA LYS A 745 -34.23 49.75 -13.60
C LYS A 745 -34.66 49.59 -15.06
N VAL A 746 -34.29 48.47 -15.69
CA VAL A 746 -34.64 48.13 -17.07
C VAL A 746 -35.30 46.78 -17.06
N GLY A 747 -36.62 46.79 -17.25
CA GLY A 747 -37.45 45.59 -17.23
C GLY A 747 -38.86 45.93 -16.76
N ASN A 748 -39.78 45.02 -17.03
CA ASN A 748 -41.18 45.10 -16.69
C ASN A 748 -41.55 43.86 -15.90
N ASP A 749 -42.02 44.06 -14.69
CA ASP A 749 -42.58 42.99 -13.86
C ASP A 749 -43.96 42.66 -14.44
N PHE A 750 -44.23 41.37 -14.66
CA PHE A 750 -45.43 40.89 -15.33
C PHE A 750 -46.22 39.95 -14.42
N VAL A 751 -47.43 40.38 -14.05
CA VAL A 751 -48.38 39.55 -13.31
C VAL A 751 -49.52 39.19 -14.25
N SER A 752 -49.66 37.91 -14.59
CA SER A 752 -50.68 37.48 -15.55
C SER A 752 -52.08 37.42 -14.92
N GLN A 753 -52.17 36.92 -13.68
CA GLN A 753 -53.41 36.74 -12.93
C GLN A 753 -53.17 36.96 -11.43
N ALA A 754 -53.63 38.09 -10.89
CA ALA A 754 -53.68 38.35 -9.45
C ALA A 754 -54.97 39.06 -9.04
N LYS A 755 -55.43 38.82 -7.80
CA LYS A 755 -56.60 39.54 -7.25
C LYS A 755 -56.21 40.93 -6.78
N GLU A 756 -55.03 41.06 -6.18
CA GLU A 756 -54.49 42.29 -5.64
C GLU A 756 -53.00 42.39 -5.98
N VAL A 757 -52.61 43.53 -6.53
CA VAL A 757 -51.22 43.86 -6.86
C VAL A 757 -50.91 45.19 -6.19
N ILE A 758 -50.04 45.16 -5.19
CA ILE A 758 -49.49 46.33 -4.54
C ILE A 758 -48.11 46.52 -5.15
N SER A 759 -47.92 47.67 -5.81
CA SER A 759 -46.62 48.02 -6.38
C SER A 759 -46.27 49.46 -6.01
N GLY A 760 -45.09 49.66 -5.44
CA GLY A 760 -44.69 50.99 -4.99
C GLY A 760 -43.30 51.03 -4.38
N ASP A 761 -42.35 51.60 -5.13
CA ASP A 761 -41.05 51.95 -4.57
C ASP A 761 -41.19 53.09 -3.56
N LEU A 762 -40.67 52.91 -2.35
CA LEU A 762 -40.66 53.94 -1.32
C LEU A 762 -39.29 54.61 -1.26
N TYR A 763 -39.24 55.91 -1.53
CA TYR A 763 -38.00 56.68 -1.47
C TYR A 763 -37.98 57.63 -0.27
N SER A 764 -36.95 57.53 0.57
CA SER A 764 -36.67 58.50 1.61
C SER A 764 -35.26 59.09 1.48
N ASN A 765 -35.15 60.42 1.60
CA ASN A 765 -33.89 61.17 1.54
C ASN A 765 -33.09 61.03 0.21
N ILE A 766 -33.74 61.19 -0.94
CA ILE A 766 -33.03 61.33 -2.23
C ILE A 766 -32.30 62.69 -2.25
N MET A 767 -30.97 62.67 -2.32
CA MET A 767 -30.22 63.89 -2.64
C MET A 767 -30.28 64.12 -4.14
N LYS A 768 -31.02 65.15 -4.58
CA LYS A 768 -30.92 65.63 -5.97
C LYS A 768 -29.45 65.99 -6.26
N PRO A 769 -28.86 65.55 -7.38
CA PRO A 769 -27.54 66.01 -7.75
C PRO A 769 -27.60 67.54 -7.87
N MET A 770 -26.85 68.24 -7.02
CA MET A 770 -26.58 69.66 -7.23
C MET A 770 -25.76 69.76 -8.51
N VAL A 771 -26.44 70.06 -9.62
CA VAL A 771 -25.80 70.50 -10.85
C VAL A 771 -25.09 71.81 -10.51
N LYS A 772 -23.76 71.82 -10.60
CA LYS A 772 -22.95 73.03 -10.58
C LYS A 772 -22.47 73.33 -11.99
#